data_AF-A0A2D5WB91-F1
#
_entry.id   AF-A0A2D5WB91-F1
#
_cell.length_a   1.000
_cell.length_b   1.000
_cell.length_c   1.000
_cell.angle_alpha   90.00
_cell.angle_beta   90.00
_cell.angle_gamma   90.00
#
_symmetry.space_group_name_H-M   'P 1'
#
loop_
_entity.id
_entity.type
_entity.pdbx_description
1 polymer ?
#
loop_
_entity_poly.entity_id
_entity_poly.type
_entity_poly.pdbx_seq_one_letter_code
_entity_poly.pdbx_strand_id
1 'polypeptide(L)'
;MLPNQPLLSRSVKQRGIHMASRLLIGLLVSLGPALQQPTAALALPKYSILESVEPAQPKGDDEALESFRRALRGRDREKRSAALAELVASGAGAATEVLLREYQRCHAAWSSARAEARRFSMEVERKTHLLSQLEERLERDGSLQSSVGEQREALLALRGELEQAEQRIEREGPWRGELREQVAAFFSGLASGKARTGRKLLWDDARKAPSFDDRLGAVDLLGRTGGTGSAVELQQLLDEVADERGRLAKRLPKLEVDVRKMERRLQEEMLRLGGGQLSRASQEQYERVRREAAGVRSELTAHSQLAEQCTEAAAEALSLEDPERLERAVASLRRAAKKAGAGARLRSFSILVRARRAALDETLGEMLTEERDAAVRAHLVDELAATGEGGQAPLLLALFLADECMQVRSRAASGLELLRSREAVGPLVAALEKAQGRLRTDIREALVSLTGQKLQSAFEPWSRWWQGQGETFTVPERRKRRVVDAGAASGQGLTFFGIRSESQAVLFILDVSGSMDFSMVPRNNPTDNPRQPFDRPKEGEISRLQAATDDLARAVRGLAAGSVFNIVLYGSDVWTWQDRLVTMDEDTRLDAVRFIEAVDAAGGTNIYGALKLAFELAEVGDDERWEQPRIDTIFLLTDGRPSMGVTTDSDEILSFVRERNAAAGIVIHTIGLSGAQDPYLLRSLAEENGGTYAAR
;
A
#
# COMPACT_ATOMS: atom_id res chain seq x y z
N MET A 1 -2.14 -49.83 -45.00
CA MET A 1 -3.34 -49.18 -45.59
C MET A 1 -4.29 -48.81 -44.46
N LEU A 2 -4.89 -47.61 -44.55
CA LEU A 2 -5.97 -47.03 -43.73
C LEU A 2 -5.58 -46.39 -42.37
N PRO A 3 -6.27 -45.29 -41.94
CA PRO A 3 -5.67 -43.96 -41.88
C PRO A 3 -5.98 -43.11 -40.61
N ASN A 4 -5.42 -41.89 -40.60
CA ASN A 4 -5.70 -40.69 -39.78
C ASN A 4 -7.16 -40.49 -39.31
N GLN A 5 -7.33 -40.07 -38.05
CA GLN A 5 -8.43 -39.22 -37.59
C GLN A 5 -7.88 -38.02 -36.77
N PRO A 6 -8.38 -36.78 -36.96
CA PRO A 6 -7.96 -35.62 -36.19
C PRO A 6 -8.85 -35.31 -34.98
N LEU A 7 -8.21 -34.60 -34.04
CA LEU A 7 -8.66 -34.12 -32.73
C LEU A 7 -10.02 -33.40 -32.69
N LEU A 8 -10.94 -33.93 -31.88
CA LEU A 8 -12.09 -33.21 -31.32
C LEU A 8 -11.79 -32.85 -29.84
N SER A 9 -11.13 -31.72 -29.58
CA SER A 9 -10.92 -31.24 -28.20
C SER A 9 -11.20 -29.75 -27.95
N ARG A 10 -11.71 -28.99 -28.94
CA ARG A 10 -12.06 -27.56 -28.75
C ARG A 10 -13.54 -27.28 -28.43
N SER A 11 -14.46 -28.17 -28.78
CA SER A 11 -15.91 -27.92 -28.63
C SER A 11 -16.44 -28.12 -27.19
N VAL A 12 -15.82 -29.00 -26.40
CA VAL A 12 -16.27 -29.29 -25.02
C VAL A 12 -15.86 -28.20 -24.04
N LYS A 13 -14.69 -27.56 -24.23
CA LYS A 13 -14.23 -26.43 -23.39
C LYS A 13 -15.12 -25.19 -23.51
N GLN A 14 -15.62 -24.86 -24.71
CA GLN A 14 -16.52 -23.70 -24.90
C GLN A 14 -17.91 -23.92 -24.30
N ARG A 15 -18.43 -25.16 -24.29
CA ARG A 15 -19.73 -25.47 -23.69
C ARG A 15 -19.69 -25.47 -22.15
N GLY A 16 -18.58 -25.91 -21.55
CA GLY A 16 -18.39 -25.83 -20.09
C GLY A 16 -18.34 -24.39 -19.57
N ILE A 17 -17.65 -23.49 -20.28
CA ILE A 17 -17.56 -22.06 -19.93
C ILE A 17 -18.93 -21.38 -20.07
N HIS A 18 -19.69 -21.64 -21.14
CA HIS A 18 -21.02 -21.05 -21.29
C HIS A 18 -22.06 -21.55 -20.28
N MET A 19 -21.93 -22.80 -19.80
CA MET A 19 -22.83 -23.35 -18.80
C MET A 19 -22.51 -22.79 -17.40
N ALA A 20 -21.23 -22.59 -17.08
CA ALA A 20 -20.80 -21.88 -15.87
C ALA A 20 -21.24 -20.40 -15.89
N SER A 21 -21.12 -19.68 -17.02
CA SER A 21 -21.61 -18.31 -17.15
C SER A 21 -23.12 -18.19 -16.94
N ARG A 22 -23.93 -19.14 -17.43
CA ARG A 22 -25.39 -19.14 -17.19
C ARG A 22 -25.77 -19.45 -15.75
N LEU A 23 -25.02 -20.32 -15.08
CA LEU A 23 -25.18 -20.59 -13.64
C LEU A 23 -24.75 -19.38 -12.79
N LEU A 24 -23.70 -18.66 -13.19
CA LEU A 24 -23.21 -17.44 -12.53
C LEU A 24 -24.22 -16.28 -12.67
N ILE A 25 -24.77 -16.07 -13.87
CA ILE A 25 -25.85 -15.09 -14.12
C ILE A 25 -27.11 -15.47 -13.32
N GLY A 26 -27.43 -16.77 -13.23
CA GLY A 26 -28.54 -17.27 -12.42
C GLY A 26 -28.35 -17.03 -10.91
N LEU A 27 -27.12 -17.17 -10.40
CA LEU A 27 -26.79 -16.91 -8.98
C LEU A 27 -26.85 -15.42 -8.65
N LEU A 28 -26.35 -14.55 -9.54
CA LEU A 28 -26.39 -13.09 -9.38
C LEU A 28 -27.83 -12.55 -9.39
N VAL A 29 -28.71 -13.13 -10.21
CA VAL A 29 -30.13 -12.73 -10.29
C VAL A 29 -30.96 -13.23 -9.09
N SER A 30 -30.64 -14.39 -8.49
CA SER A 30 -31.42 -14.92 -7.36
C SER A 30 -31.09 -14.29 -5.99
N LEU A 31 -30.02 -13.49 -5.89
CA LEU A 31 -29.59 -12.84 -4.65
C LEU A 31 -30.16 -11.42 -4.46
N GLY A 32 -30.94 -10.92 -5.42
CA GLY A 32 -31.55 -9.58 -5.42
C GLY A 32 -32.36 -9.17 -4.17
N PRO A 33 -33.04 -10.07 -3.43
CA PRO A 33 -33.79 -9.66 -2.23
C PRO A 33 -32.97 -9.62 -0.94
N ALA A 34 -31.77 -10.22 -0.88
CA ALA A 34 -30.96 -10.29 0.34
C ALA A 34 -30.02 -9.09 0.55
N LEU A 35 -29.97 -8.16 -0.41
CA LEU A 35 -29.09 -6.99 -0.45
C LEU A 35 -29.72 -5.71 0.15
N GLN A 36 -30.80 -5.82 0.91
CA GLN A 36 -31.61 -4.67 1.33
C GLN A 36 -31.33 -4.10 2.74
N GLN A 37 -30.18 -4.38 3.37
CA GLN A 37 -29.86 -3.74 4.67
C GLN A 37 -28.49 -3.04 4.67
N PRO A 38 -28.44 -1.73 4.97
CA PRO A 38 -27.19 -1.00 5.09
C PRO A 38 -26.61 -1.18 6.50
N THR A 39 -25.54 -1.96 6.65
CA THR A 39 -24.77 -2.02 7.91
C THR A 39 -23.25 -1.90 7.69
N ALA A 40 -22.75 -0.71 8.01
CA ALA A 40 -21.43 -0.31 8.52
C ALA A 40 -20.18 -1.08 8.05
N ALA A 41 -19.54 -0.58 6.98
CA ALA A 41 -18.12 -0.77 6.69
C ALA A 41 -17.49 0.61 6.39
N LEU A 42 -16.42 0.96 7.12
CA LEU A 42 -15.66 2.22 7.04
C LEU A 42 -16.54 3.42 6.68
N ALA A 43 -17.37 3.82 7.64
CA ALA A 43 -18.10 5.06 7.54
C ALA A 43 -17.08 6.20 7.30
N LEU A 44 -17.12 6.83 6.12
CA LEU A 44 -17.01 8.28 6.08
C LEU A 44 -17.84 8.76 7.27
N PRO A 45 -17.28 9.54 8.22
CA PRO A 45 -18.04 9.96 9.39
C PRO A 45 -19.41 10.41 8.90
N LYS A 46 -20.47 9.74 9.38
CA LYS A 46 -21.84 10.19 9.12
C LYS A 46 -21.88 11.57 9.75
N TYR A 47 -21.62 12.61 8.96
CA TYR A 47 -21.85 13.97 9.38
C TYR A 47 -23.34 14.01 9.65
N SER A 48 -23.68 14.10 10.95
CA SER A 48 -25.00 14.56 11.34
C SER A 48 -25.24 15.80 10.51
N ILE A 49 -26.22 15.73 9.62
CA ILE A 49 -26.76 16.92 8.95
C ILE A 49 -27.08 17.85 10.12
N LEU A 50 -26.28 18.91 10.26
CA LEU A 50 -26.58 19.98 11.21
C LEU A 50 -28.03 20.37 10.92
N GLU A 51 -28.85 20.43 11.97
CA GLU A 51 -30.22 20.94 11.88
C GLU A 51 -30.22 22.17 10.96
N SER A 52 -31.10 22.14 9.97
CA SER A 52 -31.20 23.15 8.93
C SER A 52 -31.32 24.53 9.59
N VAL A 53 -30.21 25.26 9.66
CA VAL A 53 -30.23 26.68 9.98
C VAL A 53 -30.97 27.33 8.82
N GLU A 54 -32.17 27.86 9.08
CA GLU A 54 -32.93 28.60 8.09
C GLU A 54 -32.02 29.70 7.52
N PRO A 55 -31.79 29.73 6.19
CA PRO A 55 -30.92 30.73 5.61
C PRO A 55 -31.55 32.11 5.80
N ALA A 56 -30.79 33.03 6.40
CA ALA A 56 -31.11 34.45 6.37
C ALA A 56 -31.29 34.89 4.91
N GLN A 57 -32.18 35.85 4.65
CA GLN A 57 -32.40 36.37 3.29
C GLN A 57 -31.07 36.74 2.63
N PRO A 58 -30.87 36.36 1.34
CA PRO A 58 -29.61 36.58 0.66
C PRO A 58 -29.29 38.08 0.63
N LYS A 59 -28.18 38.45 1.26
CA LYS A 59 -27.54 39.73 1.01
C LYS A 59 -27.00 39.73 -0.42
N GLY A 60 -26.79 40.90 -1.01
CA GLY A 60 -26.31 40.99 -2.40
C GLY A 60 -25.02 40.17 -2.62
N ASP A 61 -24.82 39.67 -3.84
CA ASP A 61 -23.73 38.75 -4.24
C ASP A 61 -22.35 39.12 -3.65
N ASP A 62 -21.98 40.41 -3.72
CA ASP A 62 -20.70 40.92 -3.22
C ASP A 62 -20.60 40.92 -1.69
N GLU A 63 -21.72 41.14 -0.99
CA GLU A 63 -21.77 41.16 0.47
C GLU A 63 -21.65 39.75 1.05
N ALA A 64 -22.31 38.75 0.43
CA ALA A 64 -22.19 37.35 0.82
C ALA A 64 -20.75 36.84 0.63
N LEU A 65 -20.10 37.22 -0.48
CA LEU A 65 -18.70 36.86 -0.75
C LEU A 65 -17.74 37.47 0.27
N GLU A 66 -17.90 38.74 0.62
CA GLU A 66 -17.09 39.41 1.65
C GLU A 66 -17.37 38.88 3.06
N SER A 67 -18.63 38.51 3.36
CA SER A 67 -19.03 37.84 4.59
C SER A 67 -18.27 36.52 4.75
N PHE A 68 -18.26 35.69 3.70
CA PHE A 68 -17.50 34.43 3.68
C PHE A 68 -16.00 34.65 3.84
N ARG A 69 -15.39 35.58 3.09
CA ARG A 69 -13.97 35.93 3.23
C ARG A 69 -13.61 36.38 4.64
N ARG A 70 -14.49 37.14 5.29
CA ARG A 70 -14.31 37.56 6.69
C ARG A 70 -14.41 36.37 7.64
N ALA A 71 -15.38 35.48 7.44
CA ALA A 71 -15.55 34.28 8.26
C ALA A 71 -14.33 33.35 8.18
N LEU A 72 -13.71 33.20 6.99
CA LEU A 72 -12.50 32.40 6.79
C LEU A 72 -11.27 32.91 7.58
N ARG A 73 -11.23 34.19 7.97
CA ARG A 73 -10.16 34.74 8.83
C ARG A 73 -10.34 34.35 10.30
N GLY A 74 -11.55 33.94 10.69
CA GLY A 74 -11.88 33.50 12.04
C GLY A 74 -11.65 31.99 12.24
N ARG A 75 -11.57 31.56 13.50
CA ARG A 75 -11.51 30.13 13.86
C ARG A 75 -12.88 29.49 14.07
N ASP A 76 -13.91 30.30 14.20
CA ASP A 76 -15.29 29.88 14.47
C ASP A 76 -15.86 29.09 13.28
N ARG A 77 -16.17 27.81 13.52
CA ARG A 77 -16.70 26.92 12.47
C ARG A 77 -18.15 27.25 12.13
N GLU A 78 -18.99 27.58 13.11
CA GLU A 78 -20.40 27.89 12.88
C GLU A 78 -20.54 29.15 12.03
N LYS A 79 -19.73 30.18 12.31
CA LYS A 79 -19.70 31.39 11.46
C LYS A 79 -19.25 31.10 10.03
N ARG A 80 -18.25 30.22 9.83
CA ARG A 80 -17.80 29.79 8.50
C ARG A 80 -18.90 29.04 7.75
N SER A 81 -19.58 28.14 8.44
CA SER A 81 -20.69 27.32 7.91
C SER A 81 -21.88 28.19 7.50
N ALA A 82 -22.28 29.14 8.36
CA ALA A 82 -23.35 30.08 8.06
C ALA A 82 -23.04 30.98 6.86
N ALA A 83 -21.82 31.53 6.80
CA ALA A 83 -21.40 32.38 5.68
C ALA A 83 -21.25 31.59 4.37
N LEU A 84 -20.85 30.31 4.45
CA LEU A 84 -20.83 29.42 3.29
C LEU A 84 -22.24 29.17 2.77
N ALA A 85 -23.20 28.85 3.64
CA ALA A 85 -24.59 28.65 3.26
C ALA A 85 -25.20 29.91 2.61
N GLU A 86 -24.93 31.09 3.17
CA GLU A 86 -25.33 32.39 2.59
C GLU A 86 -24.73 32.58 1.18
N LEU A 87 -23.44 32.30 1.02
CA LEU A 87 -22.74 32.42 -0.26
C LEU A 87 -23.29 31.45 -1.30
N VAL A 88 -23.53 30.19 -0.93
CA VAL A 88 -24.11 29.19 -1.83
C VAL A 88 -25.52 29.59 -2.27
N ALA A 89 -26.34 30.06 -1.32
CA ALA A 89 -27.71 30.51 -1.60
C ALA A 89 -27.77 31.73 -2.54
N SER A 90 -26.76 32.61 -2.52
CA SER A 90 -26.69 33.76 -3.43
C SER A 90 -26.59 33.35 -4.90
N GLY A 91 -26.02 32.17 -5.21
CA GLY A 91 -25.74 31.76 -6.59
C GLY A 91 -24.75 32.68 -7.34
N ALA A 92 -23.99 33.49 -6.61
CA ALA A 92 -23.05 34.45 -7.16
C ALA A 92 -21.90 33.73 -7.88
N GLY A 93 -21.85 33.82 -9.21
CA GLY A 93 -20.80 33.16 -10.02
C GLY A 93 -19.37 33.55 -9.62
N ALA A 94 -19.18 34.76 -9.09
CA ALA A 94 -17.90 35.26 -8.58
C ALA A 94 -17.38 34.48 -7.35
N ALA A 95 -18.25 33.74 -6.65
CA ALA A 95 -17.89 32.89 -5.52
C ALA A 95 -17.08 31.66 -5.92
N THR A 96 -17.20 31.22 -7.19
CA THR A 96 -16.61 29.97 -7.68
C THR A 96 -15.14 29.84 -7.32
N GLU A 97 -14.30 30.80 -7.73
CA GLU A 97 -12.86 30.72 -7.50
C GLU A 97 -12.51 30.69 -6.01
N VAL A 98 -13.21 31.48 -5.18
CA VAL A 98 -12.98 31.51 -3.73
C VAL A 98 -13.31 30.17 -3.08
N LEU A 99 -14.42 29.55 -3.48
CA LEU A 99 -14.83 28.23 -2.98
C LEU A 99 -13.85 27.14 -3.39
N LEU A 100 -13.38 27.13 -4.64
CA LEU A 100 -12.40 26.15 -5.12
C LEU A 100 -11.06 26.26 -4.37
N ARG A 101 -10.55 27.48 -4.21
CA ARG A 101 -9.27 27.73 -3.51
C ARG A 101 -9.35 27.37 -2.04
N GLU A 102 -10.48 27.68 -1.38
CA GLU A 102 -10.71 27.28 0.00
C GLU A 102 -10.78 25.75 0.14
N TYR A 103 -11.45 25.06 -0.79
CA TYR A 103 -11.49 23.59 -0.81
C TYR A 103 -10.10 22.98 -0.97
N GLN A 104 -9.33 23.41 -1.97
CA GLN A 104 -7.97 22.91 -2.23
C GLN A 104 -7.05 23.12 -1.03
N ARG A 105 -7.07 24.31 -0.42
CA ARG A 105 -6.30 24.61 0.80
C ARG A 105 -6.66 23.64 1.95
N CYS A 106 -7.96 23.45 2.19
CA CYS A 106 -8.44 22.56 3.25
C CYS A 106 -8.10 21.09 2.95
N HIS A 107 -8.24 20.67 1.70
CA HIS A 107 -7.87 19.34 1.21
C HIS A 107 -6.39 19.04 1.47
N ALA A 108 -5.50 19.96 1.06
CA ALA A 108 -4.05 19.86 1.27
C ALA A 108 -3.70 19.76 2.76
N ALA A 109 -4.24 20.67 3.58
CA ALA A 109 -3.99 20.71 5.02
C ALA A 109 -4.45 19.41 5.72
N TRP A 110 -5.62 18.90 5.35
CA TRP A 110 -6.15 17.64 5.88
C TRP A 110 -5.33 16.42 5.46
N SER A 111 -4.94 16.34 4.19
CA SER A 111 -4.11 15.26 3.65
C SER A 111 -2.74 15.21 4.35
N SER A 112 -2.06 16.35 4.45
CA SER A 112 -0.77 16.48 5.17
C SER A 112 -0.91 16.03 6.63
N ALA A 113 -1.93 16.53 7.34
CA ALA A 113 -2.15 16.18 8.74
C ALA A 113 -2.39 14.66 8.93
N ARG A 114 -3.10 14.00 8.00
CA ARG A 114 -3.28 12.53 8.03
C ARG A 114 -1.98 11.77 7.81
N ALA A 115 -1.14 12.21 6.87
CA ALA A 115 0.16 11.59 6.63
C ALA A 115 1.07 11.72 7.86
N GLU A 116 1.11 12.91 8.47
CA GLU A 116 1.85 13.19 9.70
C GLU A 116 1.35 12.34 10.88
N ALA A 117 0.04 12.31 11.14
CA ALA A 117 -0.53 11.51 12.21
C ALA A 117 -0.23 10.01 12.05
N ARG A 118 -0.29 9.48 10.81
CA ARG A 118 0.07 8.07 10.53
C ARG A 118 1.54 7.80 10.90
N ARG A 119 2.47 8.69 10.50
CA ARG A 119 3.90 8.56 10.81
C ARG A 119 4.15 8.64 12.32
N PHE A 120 3.66 9.68 12.99
CA PHE A 120 3.85 9.87 14.43
C PHE A 120 3.24 8.74 15.26
N SER A 121 2.07 8.22 14.86
CA SER A 121 1.44 7.09 15.55
C SER A 121 2.34 5.84 15.57
N MET A 122 2.97 5.52 14.43
CA MET A 122 3.90 4.39 14.34
C MET A 122 5.21 4.62 15.13
N GLU A 123 5.72 5.85 15.13
CA GLU A 123 6.88 6.23 15.94
C GLU A 123 6.59 6.18 17.45
N VAL A 124 5.43 6.66 17.88
CA VAL A 124 4.97 6.59 19.28
C VAL A 124 4.86 5.13 19.74
N GLU A 125 4.28 4.24 18.93
CA GLU A 125 4.19 2.81 19.26
C GLU A 125 5.59 2.18 19.42
N ARG A 126 6.50 2.41 18.46
CA ARG A 126 7.87 1.87 18.51
C ARG A 126 8.62 2.39 19.73
N LYS A 127 8.55 3.69 20.00
CA LYS A 127 9.26 4.31 21.12
C LYS A 127 8.68 3.92 22.47
N THR A 128 7.37 3.68 22.54
CA THR A 128 6.73 3.10 23.73
C THR A 128 7.27 1.70 24.01
N HIS A 129 7.41 0.85 22.98
CA HIS A 129 7.98 -0.49 23.16
C HIS A 129 9.45 -0.44 23.59
N LEU A 130 10.28 0.39 22.95
CA LEU A 130 11.68 0.58 23.34
C LEU A 130 11.82 1.06 24.80
N LEU A 131 10.99 2.03 25.21
CA LEU A 131 11.01 2.53 26.57
C LEU A 131 10.65 1.44 27.58
N SER A 132 9.63 0.61 27.29
CA SER A 132 9.26 -0.54 28.14
C SER A 132 10.45 -1.49 28.36
N GLN A 133 11.18 -1.83 27.29
CA GLN A 133 12.36 -2.69 27.37
C GLN A 133 13.50 -2.05 28.20
N LEU A 134 13.71 -0.74 28.07
CA LEU A 134 14.73 -0.03 28.86
C LEU A 134 14.33 0.08 30.33
N GLU A 135 13.05 0.30 30.64
CA GLU A 135 12.53 0.37 32.01
C GLU A 135 12.66 -0.98 32.74
N GLU A 136 12.33 -2.09 32.08
CA GLU A 136 12.53 -3.44 32.64
C GLU A 136 14.01 -3.72 32.94
N ARG A 137 14.93 -3.14 32.15
CA ARG A 137 16.37 -3.30 32.37
C ARG A 137 16.93 -2.36 33.42
N LEU A 138 16.36 -1.16 33.55
CA LEU A 138 16.72 -0.18 34.58
C LEU A 138 16.60 -0.77 35.99
N GLU A 139 15.66 -1.71 36.20
CA GLU A 139 15.53 -2.46 37.47
C GLU A 139 16.82 -3.20 37.87
N ARG A 140 17.65 -3.56 36.89
CA ARG A 140 18.88 -4.35 37.07
C ARG A 140 20.15 -3.55 36.78
N ASP A 141 20.04 -2.45 36.04
CA ASP A 141 21.15 -1.60 35.63
C ASP A 141 20.79 -0.11 35.80
N GLY A 142 21.18 0.45 36.95
CA GLY A 142 20.94 1.86 37.28
C GLY A 142 21.65 2.86 36.35
N SER A 143 22.62 2.42 35.53
CA SER A 143 23.29 3.31 34.57
C SER A 143 22.35 3.79 33.45
N LEU A 144 21.24 3.08 33.22
CA LEU A 144 20.24 3.42 32.21
C LEU A 144 19.33 4.59 32.59
N GLN A 145 19.40 5.10 33.83
CA GLN A 145 18.46 6.12 34.34
C GLN A 145 18.39 7.37 33.44
N SER A 146 19.53 7.86 32.96
CA SER A 146 19.59 9.04 32.07
C SER A 146 18.93 8.73 30.73
N SER A 147 19.29 7.61 30.11
CA SER A 147 18.74 7.16 28.82
C SER A 147 17.22 6.98 28.90
N VAL A 148 16.71 6.33 29.95
CA VAL A 148 15.25 6.20 30.19
C VAL A 148 14.59 7.57 30.33
N GLY A 149 15.20 8.51 31.06
CA GLY A 149 14.72 9.89 31.18
C GLY A 149 14.60 10.59 29.82
N GLU A 150 15.67 10.58 29.02
CA GLU A 150 15.69 11.16 27.67
C GLU A 150 14.65 10.51 26.76
N GLN A 151 14.50 9.17 26.84
CA GLN A 151 13.52 8.46 26.03
C GLN A 151 12.08 8.79 26.42
N ARG A 152 11.79 9.00 27.72
CA ARG A 152 10.48 9.48 28.21
C ARG A 152 10.14 10.87 27.69
N GLU A 153 11.08 11.81 27.77
CA GLU A 153 10.87 13.18 27.28
C GLU A 153 10.61 13.20 25.77
N ALA A 154 11.41 12.46 25.00
CA ALA A 154 11.22 12.38 23.55
C ALA A 154 9.92 11.63 23.16
N LEU A 155 9.42 10.70 23.98
CA LEU A 155 8.10 10.08 23.77
C LEU A 155 6.96 11.07 24.05
N LEU A 156 7.08 11.90 25.08
CA LEU A 156 6.11 12.97 25.38
C LEU A 156 6.05 14.00 24.24
N ALA A 157 7.21 14.41 23.71
CA ALA A 157 7.27 15.32 22.57
C ALA A 157 6.56 14.74 21.33
N LEU A 158 6.84 13.49 20.97
CA LEU A 158 6.17 12.81 19.85
C LEU A 158 4.66 12.66 20.05
N ARG A 159 4.19 12.40 21.28
CA ARG A 159 2.75 12.37 21.56
C ARG A 159 2.11 13.75 21.36
N GLY A 160 2.82 14.83 21.72
CA GLY A 160 2.37 16.20 21.44
C GLY A 160 2.27 16.49 19.94
N GLU A 161 3.24 16.05 19.13
CA GLU A 161 3.18 16.19 17.66
C GLU A 161 2.03 15.38 17.05
N LEU A 162 1.82 14.14 17.52
CA LEU A 162 0.68 13.31 17.12
C LEU A 162 -0.65 14.00 17.45
N GLU A 163 -0.81 14.51 18.67
CA GLU A 163 -2.02 15.21 19.10
C GLU A 163 -2.28 16.45 18.25
N GLN A 164 -1.26 17.24 17.92
CA GLN A 164 -1.39 18.41 17.04
C GLN A 164 -1.80 18.02 15.61
N ALA A 165 -1.28 16.91 15.08
CA ALA A 165 -1.70 16.39 13.79
C ALA A 165 -3.16 15.91 13.84
N GLU A 166 -3.56 15.18 14.88
CA GLU A 166 -4.94 14.71 15.09
C GLU A 166 -5.93 15.88 15.24
N GLN A 167 -5.60 16.92 16.00
CA GLN A 167 -6.40 18.14 16.12
C GLN A 167 -6.57 18.86 14.77
N ARG A 168 -5.53 18.87 13.92
CA ARG A 168 -5.66 19.41 12.55
C ARG A 168 -6.60 18.56 11.70
N ILE A 169 -6.55 17.23 11.80
CA ILE A 169 -7.48 16.33 11.09
C ILE A 169 -8.92 16.60 11.53
N GLU A 170 -9.16 16.71 12.84
CA GLU A 170 -10.49 16.97 13.41
C GLU A 170 -11.02 18.35 13.04
N ARG A 171 -10.14 19.34 12.89
CA ARG A 171 -10.51 20.70 12.46
C ARG A 171 -10.82 20.78 10.97
N GLU A 172 -9.93 20.26 10.12
CA GLU A 172 -10.03 20.43 8.66
C GLU A 172 -10.98 19.39 8.03
N GLY A 173 -11.05 18.17 8.54
CA GLY A 173 -11.83 17.08 7.93
C GLY A 173 -13.34 17.38 7.82
N PRO A 174 -14.02 17.74 8.91
CA PRO A 174 -15.43 18.14 8.88
C PRO A 174 -15.70 19.35 7.98
N TRP A 175 -14.80 20.34 7.98
CA TRP A 175 -14.92 21.52 7.14
C TRP A 175 -14.75 21.19 5.65
N ARG A 176 -13.77 20.35 5.31
CA ARG A 176 -13.58 19.80 3.95
C ARG A 176 -14.83 19.09 3.47
N GLY A 177 -15.40 18.20 4.29
CA GLY A 177 -16.62 17.45 3.94
C GLY A 177 -17.80 18.37 3.65
N GLU A 178 -18.05 19.34 4.53
CA GLU A 178 -19.11 20.34 4.36
C GLU A 178 -18.91 21.21 3.12
N LEU A 179 -17.70 21.75 2.91
CA LEU A 179 -17.36 22.50 1.70
C LEU A 179 -17.62 21.69 0.44
N ARG A 180 -17.21 20.42 0.41
CA ARG A 180 -17.38 19.54 -0.75
C ARG A 180 -18.84 19.43 -1.19
N GLU A 181 -19.73 19.19 -0.23
CA GLU A 181 -21.17 19.06 -0.48
C GLU A 181 -21.82 20.39 -0.86
N GLN A 182 -21.47 21.46 -0.14
CA GLN A 182 -22.00 22.80 -0.40
C GLN A 182 -21.56 23.35 -1.76
N VAL A 183 -20.33 23.07 -2.20
CA VAL A 183 -19.85 23.42 -3.53
C VAL A 183 -20.59 22.61 -4.61
N ALA A 184 -20.89 21.34 -4.38
CA ALA A 184 -21.72 20.55 -5.29
C ALA A 184 -23.15 21.12 -5.43
N ALA A 185 -23.76 21.52 -4.32
CA ALA A 185 -25.05 22.21 -4.31
C ALA A 185 -24.99 23.55 -5.07
N PHE A 186 -23.94 24.33 -4.84
CA PHE A 186 -23.69 25.59 -5.56
C PHE A 186 -23.61 25.38 -7.07
N PHE A 187 -22.81 24.42 -7.55
CA PHE A 187 -22.72 24.10 -8.98
C PHE A 187 -24.04 23.64 -9.59
N SER A 188 -24.87 22.95 -8.81
CA SER A 188 -26.20 22.50 -9.25
C SER A 188 -27.22 23.65 -9.34
N GLY A 189 -27.09 24.66 -8.48
CA GLY A 189 -27.93 25.87 -8.50
C GLY A 189 -27.51 26.93 -9.53
N LEU A 190 -26.29 26.87 -10.05
CA LEU A 190 -25.78 27.82 -11.03
C LEU A 190 -26.44 27.68 -12.41
N ALA A 191 -26.64 28.81 -13.09
CA ALA A 191 -26.97 28.83 -14.51
C ALA A 191 -25.91 28.05 -15.32
N SER A 192 -26.36 27.28 -16.32
CA SER A 192 -25.51 26.32 -17.06
C SER A 192 -24.21 26.91 -17.62
N GLY A 193 -24.23 28.17 -18.09
CA GLY A 193 -23.04 28.88 -18.56
C GLY A 193 -22.03 29.16 -17.45
N LYS A 194 -22.49 29.61 -16.28
CA LYS A 194 -21.63 29.88 -15.10
C LYS A 194 -21.06 28.58 -14.53
N ALA A 195 -21.89 27.55 -14.40
CA ALA A 195 -21.45 26.22 -13.96
C ALA A 195 -20.36 25.65 -14.88
N ARG A 196 -20.51 25.81 -16.21
CA ARG A 196 -19.49 25.39 -17.19
C ARG A 196 -18.17 26.12 -16.99
N THR A 197 -18.19 27.44 -16.79
CA THR A 197 -16.97 28.22 -16.54
C THR A 197 -16.27 27.78 -15.26
N GLY A 198 -17.02 27.55 -14.18
CA GLY A 198 -16.45 27.05 -12.93
C GLY A 198 -15.85 25.65 -13.03
N ARG A 199 -16.54 24.73 -13.72
CA ARG A 199 -16.00 23.39 -13.99
C ARG A 199 -14.77 23.43 -14.89
N LYS A 200 -14.69 24.38 -15.83
CA LYS A 200 -13.48 24.59 -16.63
C LYS A 200 -12.29 24.96 -15.75
N LEU A 201 -12.48 25.86 -14.77
CA LEU A 201 -11.42 26.22 -13.83
C LEU A 201 -10.94 25.00 -13.02
N LEU A 202 -11.85 24.18 -12.51
CA LEU A 202 -11.53 22.91 -11.85
C LEU A 202 -10.70 21.97 -12.74
N TRP A 203 -11.11 21.81 -14.00
CA TRP A 203 -10.39 20.98 -14.97
C TRP A 203 -9.01 21.52 -15.34
N ASP A 204 -8.87 22.85 -15.43
CA ASP A 204 -7.58 23.48 -15.66
C ASP A 204 -6.66 23.26 -14.45
N ASP A 205 -7.16 23.37 -13.22
CA ASP A 205 -6.38 23.05 -12.02
C ASP A 205 -5.99 21.57 -11.95
N ALA A 206 -6.93 20.65 -12.15
CA ALA A 206 -6.67 19.21 -12.13
C ALA A 206 -5.53 18.79 -13.09
N ARG A 207 -5.49 19.42 -14.27
CA ARG A 207 -4.47 19.15 -15.30
C ARG A 207 -3.18 19.92 -15.08
N LYS A 208 -3.24 21.19 -14.68
CA LYS A 208 -2.13 22.14 -14.86
C LYS A 208 -1.76 22.94 -13.62
N ALA A 209 -2.44 22.76 -12.48
CA ALA A 209 -2.05 23.49 -11.28
C ALA A 209 -0.58 23.18 -10.92
N PRO A 210 0.23 24.21 -10.58
CA PRO A 210 1.65 24.01 -10.27
C PRO A 210 1.83 23.26 -8.96
N SER A 211 0.92 23.46 -8.01
CA SER A 211 0.88 22.72 -6.76
C SER A 211 0.25 21.35 -6.99
N PHE A 212 0.96 20.30 -6.59
CA PHE A 212 0.47 18.93 -6.65
C PHE A 212 -0.78 18.74 -5.79
N ASP A 213 -0.82 19.35 -4.60
CA ASP A 213 -1.98 19.29 -3.72
C ASP A 213 -3.22 19.98 -4.31
N ASP A 214 -3.03 21.06 -5.07
CA ASP A 214 -4.14 21.74 -5.75
C ASP A 214 -4.72 20.86 -6.87
N ARG A 215 -3.87 20.08 -7.57
CA ARG A 215 -4.32 19.08 -8.55
C ARG A 215 -5.14 17.99 -7.86
N LEU A 216 -4.66 17.44 -6.75
CA LEU A 216 -5.39 16.42 -5.99
C LEU A 216 -6.75 16.94 -5.49
N GLY A 217 -6.78 18.14 -4.90
CA GLY A 217 -8.01 18.76 -4.43
C GLY A 217 -9.00 19.06 -5.56
N ALA A 218 -8.51 19.46 -6.74
CA ALA A 218 -9.35 19.67 -7.92
C ALA A 218 -9.94 18.34 -8.44
N VAL A 219 -9.15 17.28 -8.54
CA VAL A 219 -9.62 15.95 -8.97
C VAL A 219 -10.64 15.38 -7.99
N ASP A 220 -10.38 15.45 -6.68
CA ASP A 220 -11.33 15.00 -5.66
C ASP A 220 -12.67 15.75 -5.78
N LEU A 221 -12.63 17.08 -5.96
CA LEU A 221 -13.83 17.90 -6.07
C LEU A 221 -14.58 17.64 -7.38
N LEU A 222 -13.88 17.34 -8.48
CA LEU A 222 -14.48 16.93 -9.75
C LEU A 222 -15.29 15.65 -9.64
N GLY A 223 -14.91 14.72 -8.77
CA GLY A 223 -15.69 13.50 -8.52
C GLY A 223 -17.10 13.80 -8.00
N ARG A 224 -17.23 14.81 -7.14
CA ARG A 224 -18.51 15.22 -6.53
C ARG A 224 -19.28 16.27 -7.33
N THR A 225 -18.57 17.24 -7.90
CA THR A 225 -19.15 18.45 -8.54
C THR A 225 -19.19 18.36 -10.08
N GLY A 226 -18.56 17.32 -10.61
CA GLY A 226 -18.54 16.99 -12.02
C GLY A 226 -19.94 16.95 -12.62
N GLY A 227 -20.05 17.38 -13.86
CA GLY A 227 -21.30 17.28 -14.60
C GLY A 227 -21.45 15.90 -15.22
N THR A 228 -22.55 15.72 -15.95
CA THR A 228 -22.75 14.57 -16.83
C THR A 228 -21.54 14.36 -17.75
N GLY A 229 -20.96 13.15 -17.73
CA GLY A 229 -19.78 12.76 -18.50
C GLY A 229 -18.45 12.90 -17.76
N SER A 230 -18.43 13.47 -16.54
CA SER A 230 -17.18 13.67 -15.80
C SER A 230 -16.43 12.38 -15.48
N ALA A 231 -17.12 11.24 -15.29
CA ALA A 231 -16.46 9.94 -15.12
C ALA A 231 -15.58 9.56 -16.33
N VAL A 232 -16.04 9.83 -17.55
CA VAL A 232 -15.29 9.54 -18.77
C VAL A 232 -14.14 10.54 -18.97
N GLU A 233 -14.34 11.82 -18.64
CA GLU A 233 -13.28 12.83 -18.69
C GLU A 233 -12.18 12.55 -17.65
N LEU A 234 -12.52 12.07 -16.46
CA LEU A 234 -11.56 11.66 -15.43
C LEU A 234 -10.77 10.42 -15.85
N GLN A 235 -11.41 9.47 -16.55
CA GLN A 235 -10.70 8.36 -17.19
C GLN A 235 -9.70 8.86 -18.27
N GLN A 236 -10.04 9.91 -19.02
CA GLN A 236 -9.11 10.47 -20.01
C GLN A 236 -7.90 11.13 -19.33
N LEU A 237 -8.12 11.89 -18.26
CA LEU A 237 -7.02 12.43 -17.44
C LEU A 237 -6.13 11.32 -16.89
N LEU A 238 -6.74 10.22 -16.46
CA LEU A 238 -6.01 9.05 -15.96
C LEU A 238 -5.13 8.40 -17.05
N ASP A 239 -5.59 8.41 -18.31
CA ASP A 239 -4.77 7.96 -19.44
C ASP A 239 -3.63 8.95 -19.77
N GLU A 240 -3.87 10.25 -19.69
CA GLU A 240 -2.82 11.30 -19.80
C GLU A 240 -1.72 11.08 -18.74
N VAL A 241 -2.12 10.85 -17.48
CA VAL A 241 -1.19 10.57 -16.36
C VAL A 241 -0.42 9.27 -16.59
N ALA A 242 -1.07 8.24 -17.12
CA ALA A 242 -0.40 6.97 -17.44
C ALA A 242 0.66 7.13 -18.55
N ASP A 243 0.37 7.95 -19.57
CA ASP A 243 1.32 8.24 -20.65
C ASP A 243 2.55 8.99 -20.14
N GLU A 244 2.35 10.01 -19.30
CA GLU A 244 3.45 10.78 -18.68
C GLU A 244 4.32 9.87 -17.80
N ARG A 245 3.68 9.07 -16.95
CA ARG A 245 4.35 8.08 -16.11
C ARG A 245 5.16 7.08 -16.96
N GLY A 246 4.61 6.60 -18.07
CA GLY A 246 5.30 5.69 -18.99
C GLY A 246 6.56 6.31 -19.62
N ARG A 247 6.58 7.63 -19.85
CA ARG A 247 7.77 8.35 -20.33
C ARG A 247 8.84 8.47 -19.23
N LEU A 248 8.42 8.83 -18.01
CA LEU A 248 9.32 8.95 -16.86
C LEU A 248 9.95 7.61 -16.48
N ALA A 249 9.15 6.54 -16.44
CA ALA A 249 9.59 5.18 -16.12
C ALA A 249 10.67 4.67 -17.10
N LYS A 250 10.62 5.07 -18.37
CA LYS A 250 11.66 4.75 -19.37
C LYS A 250 12.93 5.56 -19.20
N ARG A 251 12.85 6.80 -18.70
CA ARG A 251 14.00 7.70 -18.49
C ARG A 251 14.79 7.32 -17.23
N LEU A 252 14.09 6.92 -16.17
CA LEU A 252 14.67 6.73 -14.85
C LEU A 252 15.83 5.71 -14.82
N PRO A 253 15.75 4.49 -15.40
CA PRO A 253 16.82 3.50 -15.27
C PRO A 253 18.20 4.00 -15.72
N LYS A 254 18.24 4.84 -16.77
CA LYS A 254 19.48 5.46 -17.23
C LYS A 254 20.06 6.41 -16.19
N LEU A 255 19.22 7.25 -15.58
CA LEU A 255 19.63 8.18 -14.52
C LEU A 255 20.14 7.42 -13.30
N GLU A 256 19.49 6.33 -12.90
CA GLU A 256 19.93 5.50 -11.79
C GLU A 256 21.31 4.86 -12.05
N VAL A 257 21.56 4.41 -13.29
CA VAL A 257 22.89 3.94 -13.70
C VAL A 257 23.93 5.05 -13.62
N ASP A 258 23.57 6.27 -14.00
CA ASP A 258 24.47 7.42 -13.93
C ASP A 258 24.77 7.84 -12.47
N VAL A 259 23.78 7.76 -11.56
CA VAL A 259 23.98 7.94 -10.11
C VAL A 259 24.97 6.90 -9.59
N ARG A 260 24.76 5.61 -9.85
CA ARG A 260 25.65 4.52 -9.40
C ARG A 260 27.08 4.69 -9.91
N LYS A 261 27.25 5.13 -11.17
CA LYS A 261 28.59 5.41 -11.73
C LYS A 261 29.28 6.56 -10.99
N MET A 262 28.54 7.58 -10.58
CA MET A 262 29.08 8.71 -9.82
C MET A 262 29.41 8.30 -8.38
N GLU A 263 28.57 7.51 -7.72
CA GLU A 263 28.84 6.95 -6.39
C GLU A 263 30.14 6.14 -6.38
N ARG A 264 30.32 5.23 -7.34
CA ARG A 264 31.55 4.44 -7.48
C ARG A 264 32.79 5.33 -7.65
N ARG A 265 32.69 6.37 -8.48
CA ARG A 265 33.81 7.32 -8.68
C ARG A 265 34.15 8.07 -7.39
N LEU A 266 33.15 8.49 -6.62
CA LEU A 266 33.36 9.14 -5.32
C LEU A 266 34.04 8.21 -4.33
N GLN A 267 33.63 6.93 -4.27
CA GLN A 267 34.27 5.94 -3.40
C GLN A 267 35.73 5.69 -3.80
N GLU A 268 36.00 5.52 -5.10
CA GLU A 268 37.37 5.37 -5.62
C GLU A 268 38.24 6.59 -5.28
N GLU A 269 37.68 7.79 -5.36
CA GLU A 269 38.34 9.04 -5.00
C GLU A 269 38.61 9.13 -3.49
N MET A 270 37.65 8.76 -2.64
CA MET A 270 37.82 8.69 -1.18
C MET A 270 38.93 7.71 -0.78
N LEU A 271 38.97 6.54 -1.41
CA LEU A 271 40.01 5.54 -1.17
C LEU A 271 41.39 6.06 -1.59
N ARG A 272 41.48 6.72 -2.77
CA ARG A 272 42.73 7.31 -3.26
C ARG A 272 43.25 8.43 -2.35
N LEU A 273 42.36 9.21 -1.74
CA LEU A 273 42.69 10.39 -0.95
C LEU A 273 42.73 10.12 0.57
N GLY A 274 42.76 8.85 1.00
CA GLY A 274 42.94 8.48 2.41
C GLY A 274 41.76 8.87 3.30
N GLY A 275 40.53 8.87 2.76
CA GLY A 275 39.29 9.03 3.53
C GLY A 275 38.94 10.45 4.00
N GLY A 276 39.73 11.47 3.64
CA GLY A 276 39.58 12.82 4.22
C GLY A 276 39.04 13.92 3.30
N GLN A 277 39.21 13.84 1.98
CA GLN A 277 38.82 14.92 1.06
C GLN A 277 38.26 14.36 -0.24
N LEU A 278 37.03 14.74 -0.54
CA LEU A 278 36.41 14.57 -1.86
C LEU A 278 36.56 15.89 -2.62
N SER A 279 36.83 15.83 -3.92
CA SER A 279 36.72 17.02 -4.77
C SER A 279 35.31 17.58 -4.71
N ARG A 280 35.21 18.88 -4.39
CA ARG A 280 33.96 19.62 -4.42
C ARG A 280 33.25 19.49 -5.78
N ALA A 281 34.02 19.44 -6.87
CA ALA A 281 33.47 19.27 -8.22
C ALA A 281 32.84 17.87 -8.42
N SER A 282 33.49 16.82 -7.91
CA SER A 282 32.94 15.45 -7.95
C SER A 282 31.65 15.35 -7.13
N GLN A 283 31.62 15.96 -5.94
CA GLN A 283 30.43 16.04 -5.09
C GLN A 283 29.28 16.80 -5.75
N GLU A 284 29.56 17.99 -6.31
CA GLU A 284 28.55 18.80 -7.00
C GLU A 284 27.97 18.07 -8.22
N GLN A 285 28.82 17.32 -8.96
CA GLN A 285 28.38 16.52 -10.09
C GLN A 285 27.49 15.34 -9.64
N TYR A 286 27.87 14.62 -8.59
CA TYR A 286 27.06 13.56 -8.01
C TYR A 286 25.70 14.09 -7.54
N GLU A 287 25.71 15.16 -6.76
CA GLU A 287 24.47 15.77 -6.24
C GLU A 287 23.55 16.26 -7.36
N ARG A 288 24.10 16.71 -8.50
CA ARG A 288 23.29 17.08 -9.66
C ARG A 288 22.59 15.87 -10.29
N VAL A 289 23.34 14.78 -10.56
CA VAL A 289 22.79 13.57 -11.18
C VAL A 289 21.79 12.89 -10.25
N ARG A 290 22.11 12.84 -8.94
CA ARG A 290 21.21 12.34 -7.90
C ARG A 290 19.92 13.15 -7.83
N ARG A 291 19.99 14.49 -7.82
CA ARG A 291 18.79 15.36 -7.83
C ARG A 291 17.92 15.16 -9.07
N GLU A 292 18.53 14.94 -10.24
CA GLU A 292 17.75 14.65 -11.46
C GLU A 292 17.01 13.31 -11.36
N ALA A 293 17.69 12.26 -10.91
CA ALA A 293 17.08 10.94 -10.71
C ALA A 293 15.99 10.97 -9.63
N ALA A 294 16.26 11.64 -8.51
CA ALA A 294 15.30 11.86 -7.43
C ALA A 294 14.08 12.64 -7.91
N GLY A 295 14.26 13.72 -8.69
CA GLY A 295 13.14 14.48 -9.26
C GLY A 295 12.22 13.63 -10.14
N VAL A 296 12.78 12.77 -10.99
CA VAL A 296 11.98 11.82 -11.80
C VAL A 296 11.23 10.81 -10.91
N ARG A 297 11.83 10.36 -9.79
CA ARG A 297 11.13 9.48 -8.83
C ARG A 297 10.00 10.21 -8.10
N SER A 298 10.22 11.45 -7.65
CA SER A 298 9.18 12.26 -7.02
C SER A 298 8.00 12.47 -7.97
N GLU A 299 8.27 12.77 -9.25
CA GLU A 299 7.24 12.88 -10.28
C GLU A 299 6.47 11.57 -10.49
N LEU A 300 7.16 10.43 -10.58
CA LEU A 300 6.51 9.11 -10.67
C LEU A 300 5.56 8.85 -9.49
N THR A 301 5.99 9.18 -8.28
CA THR A 301 5.20 9.03 -7.05
C THR A 301 3.97 9.93 -7.08
N ALA A 302 4.15 11.20 -7.48
CA ALA A 302 3.05 12.15 -7.65
C ALA A 302 2.03 11.67 -8.70
N HIS A 303 2.48 11.14 -9.84
CA HIS A 303 1.59 10.58 -10.85
C HIS A 303 0.81 9.36 -10.36
N SER A 304 1.44 8.49 -9.55
CA SER A 304 0.74 7.34 -8.94
C SER A 304 -0.35 7.77 -7.96
N GLN A 305 -0.07 8.78 -7.13
CA GLN A 305 -1.08 9.36 -6.23
C GLN A 305 -2.21 10.06 -6.99
N LEU A 306 -1.90 10.80 -8.06
CA LEU A 306 -2.90 11.44 -8.91
C LEU A 306 -3.77 10.42 -9.64
N ALA A 307 -3.18 9.31 -10.10
CA ALA A 307 -3.91 8.23 -10.76
C ALA A 307 -4.92 7.57 -9.81
N GLU A 308 -4.54 7.34 -8.55
CA GLU A 308 -5.42 6.83 -7.51
C GLU A 308 -6.57 7.80 -7.24
N GLN A 309 -6.27 9.09 -7.05
CA GLN A 309 -7.29 10.13 -6.83
C GLN A 309 -8.25 10.28 -8.02
N CYS A 310 -7.75 10.15 -9.26
CA CYS A 310 -8.59 10.15 -10.46
C CYS A 310 -9.51 8.93 -10.52
N THR A 311 -9.03 7.76 -10.09
CA THR A 311 -9.81 6.53 -10.04
C THR A 311 -10.95 6.65 -9.04
N GLU A 312 -10.68 7.17 -7.84
CA GLU A 312 -11.71 7.46 -6.82
C GLU A 312 -12.74 8.48 -7.31
N ALA A 313 -12.27 9.60 -7.86
CA ALA A 313 -13.14 10.65 -8.36
C ALA A 313 -14.00 10.17 -9.55
N ALA A 314 -13.44 9.36 -10.45
CA ALA A 314 -14.16 8.81 -11.59
C ALA A 314 -15.24 7.82 -11.15
N ALA A 315 -14.93 6.98 -10.16
CA ALA A 315 -15.88 6.04 -9.56
C ALA A 315 -17.05 6.78 -8.90
N GLU A 316 -16.76 7.83 -8.13
CA GLU A 316 -17.81 8.66 -7.52
C GLU A 316 -18.65 9.39 -8.58
N ALA A 317 -18.01 10.01 -9.57
CA ALA A 317 -18.75 10.65 -10.67
C ALA A 317 -19.67 9.65 -11.38
N LEU A 318 -19.18 8.42 -11.63
CA LEU A 318 -19.98 7.35 -12.23
C LEU A 318 -21.14 6.91 -11.34
N SER A 319 -20.94 6.93 -10.01
CA SER A 319 -21.99 6.62 -9.04
C SER A 319 -23.18 7.61 -9.10
N LEU A 320 -22.90 8.85 -9.50
CA LEU A 320 -23.86 9.96 -9.58
C LEU A 320 -24.51 10.13 -10.96
N GLU A 321 -24.09 9.37 -11.98
CA GLU A 321 -24.64 9.48 -13.35
C GLU A 321 -26.10 9.01 -13.46
N ASP A 322 -26.89 9.69 -14.29
CA ASP A 322 -28.24 9.26 -14.65
C ASP A 322 -28.22 7.95 -15.47
N PRO A 323 -29.26 7.09 -15.42
CA PRO A 323 -29.26 5.77 -16.05
C PRO A 323 -28.87 5.77 -17.55
N GLU A 324 -29.42 6.67 -18.36
CA GLU A 324 -29.11 6.75 -19.81
C GLU A 324 -27.65 7.15 -20.11
N ARG A 325 -27.02 7.84 -19.16
CA ARG A 325 -25.63 8.32 -19.29
C ARG A 325 -24.66 7.32 -18.69
N LEU A 326 -25.07 6.62 -17.63
CA LEU A 326 -24.37 5.49 -17.06
C LEU A 326 -24.06 4.44 -18.14
N GLU A 327 -25.06 4.01 -18.91
CA GLU A 327 -24.85 3.03 -19.99
C GLU A 327 -23.79 3.47 -21.00
N ARG A 328 -23.80 4.76 -21.37
CA ARG A 328 -22.82 5.34 -22.30
C ARG A 328 -21.43 5.45 -21.69
N ALA A 329 -21.34 5.86 -20.42
CA ALA A 329 -20.08 5.94 -19.68
C ALA A 329 -19.45 4.55 -19.53
N VAL A 330 -20.24 3.56 -19.11
CA VAL A 330 -19.83 2.14 -19.02
C VAL A 330 -19.38 1.61 -20.38
N ALA A 331 -20.12 1.89 -21.45
CA ALA A 331 -19.71 1.51 -22.81
C ALA A 331 -18.40 2.19 -23.25
N SER A 332 -18.12 3.41 -22.77
CA SER A 332 -16.84 4.09 -22.99
C SER A 332 -15.71 3.40 -22.22
N LEU A 333 -15.89 3.14 -20.92
CA LEU A 333 -14.93 2.44 -20.07
C LEU A 333 -14.60 1.04 -20.60
N ARG A 334 -15.61 0.26 -21.01
CA ARG A 334 -15.40 -1.06 -21.65
C ARG A 334 -14.58 -0.96 -22.94
N ARG A 335 -14.82 0.09 -23.74
CA ARG A 335 -14.05 0.32 -24.98
C ARG A 335 -12.61 0.72 -24.68
N ALA A 336 -12.38 1.55 -23.66
CA ALA A 336 -11.04 1.92 -23.19
C ALA A 336 -10.28 0.67 -22.71
N ALA A 337 -10.90 -0.15 -21.86
CA ALA A 337 -10.35 -1.41 -21.40
C ALA A 337 -9.96 -2.35 -22.58
N LYS A 338 -10.84 -2.51 -23.57
CA LYS A 338 -10.57 -3.42 -24.72
C LYS A 338 -9.40 -2.98 -25.61
N LYS A 339 -9.12 -1.67 -25.69
CA LYS A 339 -8.10 -1.12 -26.60
C LYS A 339 -6.72 -0.98 -25.95
N ALA A 340 -6.60 -1.26 -24.66
CA ALA A 340 -5.43 -0.90 -23.87
C ALA A 340 -4.70 -2.09 -23.26
N GLY A 341 -3.47 -1.83 -22.79
CA GLY A 341 -2.71 -2.74 -21.93
C GLY A 341 -3.44 -3.08 -20.63
N ALA A 342 -2.92 -4.06 -19.89
CA ALA A 342 -3.44 -4.49 -18.59
C ALA A 342 -3.65 -3.33 -17.62
N GLY A 343 -2.79 -2.31 -17.64
CA GLY A 343 -2.90 -1.14 -16.78
C GLY A 343 -4.17 -0.33 -17.00
N ALA A 344 -4.60 -0.08 -18.25
CA ALA A 344 -5.85 0.66 -18.47
C ALA A 344 -7.10 -0.21 -18.30
N ARG A 345 -6.98 -1.54 -18.52
CA ARG A 345 -8.03 -2.49 -18.11
C ARG A 345 -8.27 -2.39 -16.62
N LEU A 346 -7.22 -2.50 -15.82
CA LEU A 346 -7.27 -2.40 -14.36
C LEU A 346 -7.93 -1.12 -13.89
N ARG A 347 -7.53 0.03 -14.42
CA ARG A 347 -8.12 1.33 -14.07
C ARG A 347 -9.63 1.38 -14.36
N SER A 348 -10.03 0.88 -15.53
CA SER A 348 -11.46 0.81 -15.89
C SER A 348 -12.24 -0.10 -14.93
N PHE A 349 -11.66 -1.23 -14.53
CA PHE A 349 -12.26 -2.10 -13.52
C PHE A 349 -12.36 -1.44 -12.16
N SER A 350 -11.28 -0.83 -11.66
CA SER A 350 -11.28 -0.15 -10.35
C SER A 350 -12.36 0.92 -10.30
N ILE A 351 -12.55 1.71 -11.38
CA ILE A 351 -13.64 2.68 -11.47
C ILE A 351 -15.02 2.00 -11.33
N LEU A 352 -15.26 0.92 -12.08
CA LEU A 352 -16.55 0.21 -12.08
C LEU A 352 -16.84 -0.44 -10.71
N VAL A 353 -15.85 -1.07 -10.09
CA VAL A 353 -15.97 -1.72 -8.77
C VAL A 353 -16.23 -0.67 -7.69
N ARG A 354 -15.46 0.43 -7.67
CA ARG A 354 -15.56 1.47 -6.64
C ARG A 354 -16.81 2.34 -6.79
N ALA A 355 -17.45 2.38 -7.97
CA ALA A 355 -18.70 3.11 -8.17
C ALA A 355 -19.89 2.48 -7.40
N ARG A 356 -19.78 1.22 -6.96
CA ARG A 356 -20.74 0.52 -6.08
C ARG A 356 -22.19 0.61 -6.53
N ARG A 357 -22.44 0.41 -7.83
CA ARG A 357 -23.80 0.38 -8.39
C ARG A 357 -24.18 -1.03 -8.77
N ALA A 358 -25.29 -1.53 -8.23
CA ALA A 358 -25.84 -2.84 -8.59
C ALA A 358 -26.10 -2.99 -10.11
N ALA A 359 -26.41 -1.88 -10.79
CA ALA A 359 -26.55 -1.85 -12.26
C ALA A 359 -25.27 -2.25 -13.02
N LEU A 360 -24.11 -2.29 -12.34
CA LEU A 360 -22.83 -2.67 -12.92
C LEU A 360 -22.47 -4.14 -12.67
N ASP A 361 -23.18 -4.86 -11.80
CA ASP A 361 -22.80 -6.21 -11.36
C ASP A 361 -22.72 -7.21 -12.52
N GLU A 362 -23.67 -7.16 -13.46
CA GLU A 362 -23.64 -8.00 -14.67
C GLU A 362 -22.43 -7.65 -15.55
N THR A 363 -22.17 -6.36 -15.75
CA THR A 363 -21.02 -5.90 -16.55
C THR A 363 -19.70 -6.31 -15.90
N LEU A 364 -19.59 -6.16 -14.58
CA LEU A 364 -18.44 -6.59 -13.80
C LEU A 364 -18.26 -8.11 -13.93
N GLY A 365 -19.31 -8.91 -13.71
CA GLY A 365 -19.26 -10.36 -13.84
C GLY A 365 -18.79 -10.84 -15.23
N GLU A 366 -19.27 -10.21 -16.31
CA GLU A 366 -18.79 -10.48 -17.68
C GLU A 366 -17.30 -10.18 -17.81
N MET A 367 -16.88 -8.98 -17.41
CA MET A 367 -15.49 -8.54 -17.57
C MET A 367 -14.53 -9.40 -16.73
N LEU A 368 -14.92 -9.77 -15.51
CA LEU A 368 -14.14 -10.66 -14.63
C LEU A 368 -13.97 -12.06 -15.24
N THR A 369 -15.02 -12.61 -15.84
CA THR A 369 -14.99 -13.96 -16.46
C THR A 369 -14.15 -13.96 -17.75
N GLU A 370 -14.09 -12.84 -18.47
CA GLU A 370 -13.29 -12.69 -19.68
C GLU A 370 -11.80 -12.45 -19.42
N GLU A 371 -11.41 -12.03 -18.21
CA GLU A 371 -10.03 -11.67 -17.89
C GLU A 371 -9.13 -12.91 -17.75
N ARG A 372 -8.05 -12.91 -18.53
CA ARG A 372 -7.11 -14.04 -18.63
C ARG A 372 -5.77 -13.74 -17.99
N ASP A 373 -5.49 -12.47 -17.74
CA ASP A 373 -4.25 -12.03 -17.13
C ASP A 373 -4.30 -12.23 -15.61
N ALA A 374 -3.43 -13.10 -15.09
CA ALA A 374 -3.41 -13.45 -13.67
C ALA A 374 -3.06 -12.24 -12.78
N ALA A 375 -2.18 -11.35 -13.25
CA ALA A 375 -1.83 -10.11 -12.56
C ALA A 375 -3.06 -9.21 -12.41
N VAL A 376 -3.87 -9.11 -13.47
CA VAL A 376 -5.10 -8.32 -13.45
C VAL A 376 -6.11 -8.96 -12.50
N ARG A 377 -6.34 -10.27 -12.58
CA ARG A 377 -7.25 -10.99 -11.67
C ARG A 377 -6.86 -10.82 -10.21
N ALA A 378 -5.56 -10.92 -9.89
CA ALA A 378 -5.02 -10.73 -8.56
C ALA A 378 -5.37 -9.34 -7.99
N HIS A 379 -5.17 -8.28 -8.78
CA HIS A 379 -5.50 -6.91 -8.36
C HIS A 379 -7.01 -6.70 -8.22
N LEU A 380 -7.81 -7.31 -9.09
CA LEU A 380 -9.28 -7.22 -9.02
C LEU A 380 -9.83 -7.84 -7.74
N VAL A 381 -9.21 -8.91 -7.25
CA VAL A 381 -9.56 -9.49 -5.94
C VAL A 381 -9.37 -8.47 -4.82
N ASP A 382 -8.25 -7.75 -4.83
CA ASP A 382 -7.97 -6.73 -3.80
C ASP A 382 -8.97 -5.57 -3.88
N GLU A 383 -9.29 -5.10 -5.09
CA GLU A 383 -10.30 -4.04 -5.33
C GLU A 383 -11.69 -4.46 -4.84
N LEU A 384 -12.13 -5.68 -5.17
CA LEU A 384 -13.41 -6.23 -4.71
C LEU A 384 -13.44 -6.36 -3.18
N ALA A 385 -12.34 -6.81 -2.58
CA ALA A 385 -12.24 -6.96 -1.14
C ALA A 385 -12.22 -5.60 -0.41
N ALA A 386 -11.60 -4.58 -1.00
CA ALA A 386 -11.52 -3.22 -0.45
C ALA A 386 -12.89 -2.52 -0.36
N THR A 387 -13.90 -2.98 -1.10
CA THR A 387 -15.28 -2.45 -0.98
C THR A 387 -15.87 -2.65 0.42
N GLY A 388 -15.45 -3.70 1.14
CA GLY A 388 -15.79 -3.93 2.55
C GLY A 388 -17.21 -4.41 2.85
N GLU A 389 -18.09 -4.54 1.85
CA GLU A 389 -19.53 -4.75 2.06
C GLU A 389 -19.98 -6.22 2.09
N GLY A 390 -19.07 -7.19 2.08
CA GLY A 390 -19.39 -8.63 2.12
C GLY A 390 -20.12 -9.17 0.87
N GLY A 391 -20.88 -8.33 0.15
CA GLY A 391 -21.66 -8.68 -1.04
C GLY A 391 -20.83 -9.18 -2.22
N GLN A 392 -19.53 -8.89 -2.24
CA GLN A 392 -18.59 -9.38 -3.26
C GLN A 392 -17.97 -10.75 -2.91
N ALA A 393 -18.19 -11.28 -1.70
CA ALA A 393 -17.62 -12.56 -1.28
C ALA A 393 -18.06 -13.74 -2.18
N PRO A 394 -19.31 -13.83 -2.66
CA PRO A 394 -19.70 -14.87 -3.62
C PRO A 394 -18.89 -14.86 -4.91
N LEU A 395 -18.51 -13.68 -5.43
CA LEU A 395 -17.65 -13.58 -6.62
C LEU A 395 -16.25 -14.10 -6.32
N LEU A 396 -15.67 -13.75 -5.17
CA LEU A 396 -14.35 -14.26 -4.76
C LEU A 396 -14.33 -15.78 -4.60
N LEU A 397 -15.39 -16.34 -4.01
CA LEU A 397 -15.55 -17.79 -3.84
C LEU A 397 -15.72 -18.52 -5.18
N ALA A 398 -16.54 -17.97 -6.09
CA ALA A 398 -16.88 -18.60 -7.35
C ALA A 398 -15.76 -18.53 -8.39
N LEU A 399 -15.03 -17.40 -8.44
CA LEU A 399 -14.09 -17.12 -9.53
C LEU A 399 -12.61 -17.30 -9.14
N PHE A 400 -12.22 -16.97 -7.91
CA PHE A 400 -10.80 -16.75 -7.59
C PHE A 400 -10.20 -17.74 -6.59
N LEU A 401 -10.99 -18.35 -5.71
CA LEU A 401 -10.47 -19.31 -4.72
C LEU A 401 -9.95 -20.62 -5.34
N ALA A 402 -10.45 -20.96 -6.54
CA ALA A 402 -10.03 -22.13 -7.31
C ALA A 402 -9.20 -21.77 -8.56
N ASP A 403 -8.65 -20.55 -8.63
CA ASP A 403 -7.86 -20.08 -9.77
C ASP A 403 -6.60 -20.94 -10.01
N GLU A 404 -6.18 -21.05 -11.27
CA GLU A 404 -4.95 -21.77 -11.63
C GLU A 404 -3.70 -21.10 -11.06
N CYS A 405 -3.72 -19.77 -10.95
CA CYS A 405 -2.63 -18.97 -10.39
C CYS A 405 -2.68 -19.01 -8.86
N MET A 406 -1.55 -19.36 -8.23
CA MET A 406 -1.43 -19.40 -6.77
C MET A 406 -1.62 -18.02 -6.14
N GLN A 407 -1.14 -16.95 -6.78
CA GLN A 407 -1.22 -15.57 -6.31
C GLN A 407 -2.66 -15.08 -6.25
N VAL A 408 -3.47 -15.43 -7.27
CA VAL A 408 -4.91 -15.11 -7.29
C VAL A 408 -5.64 -15.83 -6.14
N ARG A 409 -5.32 -17.12 -5.90
CA ARG A 409 -5.89 -17.87 -4.77
C ARG A 409 -5.49 -17.31 -3.41
N SER A 410 -4.22 -16.93 -3.26
CA SER A 410 -3.69 -16.29 -2.05
C SER A 410 -4.44 -14.99 -1.75
N ARG A 411 -4.57 -14.10 -2.74
CA ARG A 411 -5.35 -12.87 -2.61
C ARG A 411 -6.83 -13.13 -2.38
N ALA A 412 -7.41 -14.18 -2.98
CA ALA A 412 -8.80 -14.54 -2.72
C ALA A 412 -9.00 -14.91 -1.25
N ALA A 413 -8.08 -15.67 -0.65
CA ALA A 413 -8.11 -15.98 0.77
C ALA A 413 -8.02 -14.71 1.65
N SER A 414 -7.06 -13.82 1.37
CA SER A 414 -6.93 -12.53 2.07
C SER A 414 -8.12 -11.59 1.86
N GLY A 415 -8.71 -11.59 0.66
CA GLY A 415 -9.88 -10.79 0.33
C GLY A 415 -11.13 -11.27 1.06
N LEU A 416 -11.33 -12.60 1.14
CA LEU A 416 -12.41 -13.21 1.93
C LEU A 416 -12.24 -12.96 3.43
N GLU A 417 -11.00 -12.94 3.92
CA GLU A 417 -10.67 -12.49 5.28
C GLU A 417 -11.09 -11.03 5.49
N LEU A 418 -10.75 -10.13 4.56
CA LEU A 418 -11.07 -8.69 4.65
C LEU A 418 -12.59 -8.44 4.64
N LEU A 419 -13.32 -9.17 3.80
CA LEU A 419 -14.78 -9.11 3.70
C LEU A 419 -15.50 -9.77 4.88
N ARG A 420 -14.77 -10.41 5.81
CA ARG A 420 -15.31 -11.11 6.99
C ARG A 420 -16.41 -12.12 6.65
N SER A 421 -16.33 -12.77 5.49
CA SER A 421 -17.37 -13.69 5.03
C SER A 421 -17.36 -15.01 5.81
N ARG A 422 -18.47 -15.30 6.52
CA ARG A 422 -18.67 -16.60 7.19
C ARG A 422 -18.71 -17.75 6.19
N GLU A 423 -19.35 -17.51 5.04
CA GLU A 423 -19.52 -18.52 3.99
C GLU A 423 -18.18 -18.97 3.40
N ALA A 424 -17.13 -18.16 3.54
CA ALA A 424 -15.79 -18.49 3.09
C ALA A 424 -15.08 -19.55 3.92
N VAL A 425 -15.46 -19.76 5.18
CA VAL A 425 -14.71 -20.65 6.09
C VAL A 425 -14.65 -22.09 5.56
N GLY A 426 -15.79 -22.66 5.19
CA GLY A 426 -15.84 -24.02 4.61
C GLY A 426 -14.99 -24.18 3.33
N PRO A 427 -15.19 -23.32 2.31
CA PRO A 427 -14.36 -23.29 1.10
C PRO A 427 -12.87 -23.09 1.36
N LEU A 428 -12.48 -22.24 2.32
CA LEU A 428 -11.08 -22.05 2.71
C LEU A 428 -10.48 -23.31 3.35
N VAL A 429 -11.24 -24.00 4.20
CA VAL A 429 -10.84 -25.30 4.76
C VAL A 429 -10.63 -26.34 3.65
N ALA A 430 -11.54 -26.40 2.68
CA ALA A 430 -11.39 -27.29 1.52
C ALA A 430 -10.20 -26.90 0.61
N ALA A 431 -9.93 -25.61 0.46
CA ALA A 431 -8.77 -25.12 -0.30
C ALA A 431 -7.45 -25.48 0.40
N LEU A 432 -7.42 -25.48 1.74
CA LEU A 432 -6.25 -25.85 2.53
C LEU A 432 -5.77 -27.29 2.28
N GLU A 433 -6.70 -28.22 2.01
CA GLU A 433 -6.39 -29.62 1.68
C GLU A 433 -5.47 -29.75 0.46
N LYS A 434 -5.67 -28.89 -0.54
CA LYS A 434 -4.95 -28.90 -1.81
C LYS A 434 -3.77 -27.92 -1.86
N ALA A 435 -3.63 -27.09 -0.83
CA ALA A 435 -2.63 -26.03 -0.79
C ALA A 435 -1.22 -26.57 -0.51
N GLN A 436 -0.24 -25.93 -1.13
CA GLN A 436 1.19 -26.22 -0.98
C GLN A 436 1.97 -24.92 -0.74
N GLY A 437 3.14 -25.04 -0.11
CA GLY A 437 4.03 -23.90 0.15
C GLY A 437 3.33 -22.74 0.85
N ARG A 438 3.64 -21.50 0.42
CA ARG A 438 3.10 -20.25 0.98
C ARG A 438 1.56 -20.22 1.05
N LEU A 439 0.85 -20.77 0.07
CA LEU A 439 -0.62 -20.74 0.04
C LEU A 439 -1.26 -21.39 1.28
N ARG A 440 -0.60 -22.38 1.90
CA ARG A 440 -1.05 -22.98 3.16
C ARG A 440 -0.99 -21.98 4.32
N THR A 441 0.06 -21.16 4.35
CA THR A 441 0.25 -20.07 5.33
C THR A 441 -0.85 -19.02 5.14
N ASP A 442 -1.07 -18.57 3.91
CA ASP A 442 -2.04 -17.53 3.57
C ASP A 442 -3.49 -17.95 3.92
N ILE A 443 -3.89 -19.17 3.53
CA ILE A 443 -5.22 -19.72 3.88
C ILE A 443 -5.36 -19.90 5.39
N ARG A 444 -4.32 -20.40 6.08
CA ARG A 444 -4.33 -20.52 7.54
C ARG A 444 -4.51 -19.15 8.18
N GLU A 445 -3.81 -18.12 7.74
CA GLU A 445 -3.94 -16.77 8.30
C GLU A 445 -5.35 -16.21 8.13
N ALA A 446 -5.93 -16.38 6.94
CA ALA A 446 -7.33 -16.03 6.70
C ALA A 446 -8.27 -16.78 7.65
N LEU A 447 -8.09 -18.10 7.83
CA LEU A 447 -8.88 -18.91 8.76
C LEU A 447 -8.70 -18.49 10.22
N VAL A 448 -7.47 -18.26 10.69
CA VAL A 448 -7.18 -17.79 12.06
C VAL A 448 -7.87 -16.45 12.31
N SER A 449 -7.77 -15.52 11.35
CA SER A 449 -8.39 -14.21 11.45
C SER A 449 -9.92 -14.29 11.42
N LEU A 450 -10.49 -15.13 10.55
CA LEU A 450 -11.94 -15.32 10.44
C LEU A 450 -12.53 -16.08 11.63
N THR A 451 -11.78 -16.96 12.29
CA THR A 451 -12.33 -17.89 13.29
C THR A 451 -11.86 -17.63 14.73
N GLY A 452 -10.74 -16.93 14.90
CA GLY A 452 -10.06 -16.76 16.19
C GLY A 452 -9.32 -18.01 16.69
N GLN A 453 -9.37 -19.12 15.94
CA GLN A 453 -8.69 -20.37 16.29
C GLN A 453 -7.18 -20.25 16.03
N LYS A 454 -6.36 -20.90 16.86
CA LYS A 454 -4.90 -20.92 16.72
C LYS A 454 -4.37 -22.25 16.15
N LEU A 455 -5.09 -22.80 15.17
CA LEU A 455 -4.71 -24.05 14.51
C LEU A 455 -3.61 -23.81 13.47
N GLN A 456 -2.76 -24.81 13.27
CA GLN A 456 -1.68 -24.79 12.27
C GLN A 456 -2.22 -25.04 10.86
N SER A 457 -1.35 -25.02 9.84
CA SER A 457 -1.71 -25.15 8.42
C SER A 457 -2.11 -26.58 7.99
N ALA A 458 -2.35 -27.51 8.92
CA ALA A 458 -2.78 -28.89 8.62
C ALA A 458 -4.30 -28.93 8.38
N PHE A 459 -4.76 -29.71 7.40
CA PHE A 459 -6.16 -29.74 7.00
C PHE A 459 -7.09 -30.37 8.06
N GLU A 460 -6.68 -31.48 8.65
CA GLU A 460 -7.54 -32.32 9.49
C GLU A 460 -8.04 -31.61 10.75
N PRO A 461 -7.22 -30.83 11.50
CA PRO A 461 -7.70 -30.04 12.62
C PRO A 461 -8.77 -29.02 12.22
N TRP A 462 -8.60 -28.33 11.09
CA TRP A 462 -9.56 -27.36 10.59
C TRP A 462 -10.86 -28.02 10.13
N SER A 463 -10.79 -29.12 9.39
CA SER A 463 -11.97 -29.88 8.95
C SER A 463 -12.79 -30.38 10.13
N ARG A 464 -12.13 -30.96 11.15
CA ARG A 464 -12.80 -31.45 12.37
C ARG A 464 -13.48 -30.30 13.12
N TRP A 465 -12.80 -29.17 13.26
CA TRP A 465 -13.36 -28.00 13.93
C TRP A 465 -14.59 -27.47 13.18
N TRP A 466 -14.50 -27.30 11.85
CA TRP A 466 -15.60 -26.79 11.05
C TRP A 466 -16.83 -27.71 11.06
N GLN A 467 -16.62 -29.03 10.99
CA GLN A 467 -17.72 -30.01 11.10
C GLN A 467 -18.40 -29.99 12.48
N GLY A 468 -17.65 -29.73 13.55
CA GLY A 468 -18.18 -29.74 14.92
C GLY A 468 -18.81 -28.41 15.38
N GLN A 469 -18.30 -27.27 14.90
CA GLN A 469 -18.67 -25.94 15.42
C GLN A 469 -19.16 -24.97 14.32
N GLY A 470 -19.04 -25.32 13.03
CA GLY A 470 -19.28 -24.40 11.92
C GLY A 470 -20.72 -23.93 11.78
N GLU A 471 -21.71 -24.76 12.12
CA GLU A 471 -23.13 -24.39 12.04
C GLU A 471 -23.47 -23.21 12.96
N THR A 472 -22.97 -23.23 14.20
CA THR A 472 -23.21 -22.18 15.21
C THR A 472 -22.14 -21.07 15.20
N PHE A 473 -21.13 -21.18 14.35
CA PHE A 473 -20.01 -20.26 14.33
C PHE A 473 -20.37 -18.87 13.80
N THR A 474 -19.93 -17.83 14.50
CA THR A 474 -20.02 -16.42 14.10
C THR A 474 -18.64 -15.80 13.97
N VAL A 475 -18.40 -15.07 12.88
CA VAL A 475 -17.14 -14.38 12.62
C VAL A 475 -16.91 -13.30 13.69
N PRO A 476 -15.81 -13.32 14.46
CA PRO A 476 -15.53 -12.31 15.48
C PRO A 476 -15.18 -10.97 14.82
N GLU A 477 -15.22 -9.89 15.60
CA GLU A 477 -14.72 -8.60 15.15
C GLU A 477 -13.23 -8.70 14.75
N ARG A 478 -12.85 -7.89 13.76
CA ARG A 478 -11.48 -7.88 13.26
C ARG A 478 -10.54 -7.36 14.35
N ARG A 479 -9.66 -8.23 14.84
CA ARG A 479 -8.57 -7.82 15.73
C ARG A 479 -7.50 -7.10 14.92
N LYS A 480 -7.02 -5.95 15.40
CA LYS A 480 -5.81 -5.32 14.82
C LYS A 480 -4.67 -6.34 14.93
N ARG A 481 -3.99 -6.62 13.82
CA ARG A 481 -2.80 -7.48 13.77
C ARG A 481 -1.77 -6.81 14.69
N ARG A 482 -1.48 -7.42 15.85
CA ARG A 482 -0.48 -6.88 16.79
C ARG A 482 0.90 -7.10 16.20
N VAL A 483 1.84 -6.20 16.53
CA VAL A 483 3.28 -6.48 16.40
C VAL A 483 3.53 -7.81 17.10
N VAL A 484 4.03 -8.79 16.35
CA VAL A 484 4.17 -10.15 16.87
C VAL A 484 5.50 -10.20 17.61
N ASP A 485 5.45 -10.22 18.94
CA ASP A 485 6.56 -10.76 19.72
C ASP A 485 6.63 -12.24 19.40
N ALA A 486 7.53 -12.60 18.50
CA ALA A 486 7.69 -14.00 18.13
C ALA A 486 8.25 -14.82 19.29
N GLY A 487 7.36 -15.32 20.14
CA GLY A 487 7.65 -16.40 21.06
C GLY A 487 7.91 -17.68 20.26
N ALA A 488 8.86 -18.49 20.76
CA ALA A 488 9.27 -19.74 20.17
C ALA A 488 8.06 -20.67 19.91
N ALA A 489 7.76 -20.94 18.64
CA ALA A 489 6.78 -21.92 18.22
C ALA A 489 7.51 -23.05 17.46
N SER A 490 7.37 -24.28 17.95
CA SER A 490 7.88 -25.49 17.30
C SER A 490 6.99 -25.89 16.12
N GLY A 491 7.60 -26.15 14.95
CA GLY A 491 6.92 -26.63 13.76
C GLY A 491 7.81 -26.60 12.50
N GLN A 492 7.39 -27.28 11.43
CA GLN A 492 8.10 -27.31 10.14
C GLN A 492 7.96 -25.96 9.38
N GLY A 493 9.02 -25.48 8.72
CA GLY A 493 9.04 -24.25 7.93
C GLY A 493 10.23 -23.33 8.23
N LEU A 494 10.42 -22.30 7.41
CA LEU A 494 11.45 -21.28 7.59
C LEU A 494 11.10 -20.36 8.77
N THR A 495 12.06 -20.03 9.62
CA THR A 495 11.92 -19.00 10.66
C THR A 495 13.08 -18.01 10.56
N PHE A 496 12.77 -16.71 10.52
CA PHE A 496 13.75 -15.62 10.53
C PHE A 496 13.25 -14.47 11.42
N PHE A 497 14.04 -14.14 12.44
CA PHE A 497 13.69 -13.31 13.60
C PHE A 497 12.29 -13.62 14.13
N GLY A 498 11.99 -14.92 14.24
CA GLY A 498 10.73 -15.46 14.74
C GLY A 498 9.50 -15.25 13.83
N ILE A 499 9.66 -14.64 12.66
CA ILE A 499 8.65 -14.67 11.61
C ILE A 499 8.74 -16.04 10.93
N ARG A 500 7.63 -16.77 10.89
CA ARG A 500 7.55 -18.12 10.31
C ARG A 500 6.86 -18.09 8.95
N SER A 501 7.44 -18.78 7.96
CA SER A 501 6.86 -18.93 6.62
C SER A 501 7.03 -20.37 6.09
N GLU A 502 6.02 -20.86 5.37
CA GLU A 502 6.10 -22.11 4.60
C GLU A 502 6.51 -21.88 3.13
N SER A 503 6.95 -20.65 2.80
CA SER A 503 7.48 -20.36 1.46
C SER A 503 8.73 -21.19 1.14
N GLN A 504 8.80 -21.61 -0.11
CA GLN A 504 9.96 -22.29 -0.70
C GLN A 504 10.62 -21.43 -1.79
N ALA A 505 10.19 -20.18 -1.95
CA ALA A 505 10.66 -19.26 -2.98
C ALA A 505 10.94 -17.91 -2.31
N VAL A 506 12.13 -17.77 -1.71
CA VAL A 506 12.42 -16.73 -0.71
C VAL A 506 13.64 -15.88 -1.07
N LEU A 507 13.56 -14.58 -0.87
CA LEU A 507 14.71 -13.68 -0.92
C LEU A 507 14.98 -13.07 0.45
N PHE A 508 16.22 -13.15 0.92
CA PHE A 508 16.67 -12.45 2.12
C PHE A 508 17.39 -11.17 1.71
N ILE A 509 16.98 -10.04 2.26
CA ILE A 509 17.62 -8.73 2.07
C ILE A 509 18.17 -8.30 3.42
N LEU A 510 19.49 -8.33 3.56
CA LEU A 510 20.19 -8.07 4.81
C LEU A 510 20.98 -6.76 4.73
N ASP A 511 20.69 -5.86 5.65
CA ASP A 511 21.49 -4.66 5.91
C ASP A 511 22.86 -5.04 6.45
N VAL A 512 23.90 -4.43 5.87
CA VAL A 512 25.28 -4.55 6.32
C VAL A 512 25.92 -3.17 6.47
N SER A 513 25.11 -2.13 6.71
CA SER A 513 25.59 -0.78 6.98
C SER A 513 26.42 -0.73 8.26
N GLY A 514 27.23 0.32 8.42
CA GLY A 514 28.17 0.43 9.56
C GLY A 514 27.51 0.43 10.95
N SER A 515 26.21 0.74 11.06
CA SER A 515 25.46 0.64 12.31
C SER A 515 25.20 -0.81 12.74
N MET A 516 25.29 -1.77 11.83
CA MET A 516 25.15 -3.19 12.14
C MET A 516 26.29 -3.71 13.05
N ASP A 517 27.41 -2.99 13.17
CA ASP A 517 28.47 -3.27 14.14
C ASP A 517 28.14 -2.82 15.58
N PHE A 518 26.99 -2.16 15.79
CA PHE A 518 26.57 -1.73 17.12
C PHE A 518 25.99 -2.91 17.90
N SER A 519 25.88 -2.76 19.22
CA SER A 519 25.35 -3.78 20.11
C SER A 519 23.86 -4.01 19.84
N MET A 520 23.45 -5.28 19.94
CA MET A 520 22.03 -5.66 20.04
C MET A 520 21.38 -5.17 21.33
N VAL A 521 22.18 -4.83 22.34
CA VAL A 521 21.71 -4.44 23.66
C VAL A 521 21.74 -2.91 23.77
N PRO A 522 20.61 -2.20 23.62
CA PRO A 522 20.58 -0.74 23.70
C PRO A 522 20.95 -0.26 25.11
N ARG A 523 21.74 0.80 25.27
CA ARG A 523 22.06 1.35 26.59
C ARG A 523 21.99 2.88 26.61
N ASN A 524 23.13 3.52 26.35
CA ASN A 524 23.27 4.97 26.47
C ASN A 524 22.80 5.68 25.21
N ASN A 525 22.83 4.99 24.06
CA ASN A 525 22.43 5.54 22.78
C ASN A 525 21.44 4.61 22.06
N PRO A 526 20.24 4.37 22.62
CA PRO A 526 19.30 3.35 22.14
C PRO A 526 18.66 3.67 20.79
N THR A 527 18.83 4.89 20.29
CA THR A 527 18.31 5.39 19.00
C THR A 527 19.42 5.81 18.05
N ASP A 528 20.66 5.38 18.29
CA ASP A 528 21.85 5.66 17.47
C ASP A 528 22.04 7.14 17.09
N ASN A 529 21.80 8.05 18.04
CA ASN A 529 22.06 9.47 17.91
C ASN A 529 23.55 9.70 17.58
N PRO A 530 23.89 10.28 16.42
CA PRO A 530 25.28 10.49 16.01
C PRO A 530 26.08 11.44 16.91
N ARG A 531 25.39 12.21 17.76
CA ARG A 531 26.02 13.15 18.72
C ARG A 531 26.49 12.47 20.01
N GLN A 532 26.18 11.19 20.20
CA GLN A 532 26.55 10.41 21.37
C GLN A 532 27.40 9.20 20.95
N PRO A 533 28.27 8.68 21.82
CA PRO A 533 28.98 7.43 21.54
C PRO A 533 28.01 6.30 21.22
N PHE A 534 28.25 5.58 20.12
CA PHE A 534 27.43 4.40 19.76
C PHE A 534 27.65 3.26 20.75
N ASP A 535 26.60 2.50 21.01
CA ASP A 535 26.67 1.32 21.86
C ASP A 535 27.45 0.20 21.15
N ARG A 536 28.69 -0.05 21.56
CA ARG A 536 29.50 -1.17 21.05
C ARG A 536 29.26 -2.46 21.86
N PRO A 537 29.35 -3.66 21.24
CA PRO A 537 29.22 -4.91 21.99
C PRO A 537 30.23 -4.97 23.15
N LYS A 538 29.76 -5.33 24.35
CA LYS A 538 30.61 -5.65 25.51
C LYS A 538 30.93 -7.16 25.54
N GLU A 539 31.79 -7.59 26.46
CA GLU A 539 32.10 -9.01 26.64
C GLU A 539 30.81 -9.84 26.85
N GLY A 540 30.61 -10.85 26.00
CA GLY A 540 29.41 -11.70 25.99
C GLY A 540 28.21 -11.15 25.22
N GLU A 541 28.25 -9.91 24.74
CA GLU A 541 27.26 -9.36 23.81
C GLU A 541 27.67 -9.58 22.35
N ILE A 542 26.68 -9.59 21.47
CA ILE A 542 26.87 -9.70 20.02
C ILE A 542 26.48 -8.40 19.32
N SER A 543 27.06 -8.16 18.15
CA SER A 543 26.63 -7.08 17.27
C SER A 543 25.29 -7.39 16.61
N ARG A 544 24.64 -6.36 16.07
CA ARG A 544 23.41 -6.52 15.26
C ARG A 544 23.68 -7.36 14.02
N LEU A 545 24.85 -7.20 13.39
CA LEU A 545 25.29 -8.02 12.26
C LEU A 545 25.40 -9.48 12.67
N GLN A 546 26.07 -9.78 13.77
CA GLN A 546 26.23 -11.16 14.25
C GLN A 546 24.88 -11.80 14.58
N ALA A 547 23.97 -11.07 15.24
CA ALA A 547 22.62 -11.57 15.47
C ALA A 547 21.88 -11.85 14.16
N ALA A 548 22.04 -10.97 13.16
CA ALA A 548 21.39 -11.12 11.87
C ALA A 548 21.95 -12.29 11.05
N THR A 549 23.27 -12.47 11.02
CA THR A 549 23.93 -13.57 10.30
C THR A 549 23.67 -14.92 11.00
N ASP A 550 23.69 -14.99 12.32
CA ASP A 550 23.35 -16.20 13.09
C ASP A 550 21.91 -16.67 12.81
N ASP A 551 20.97 -15.74 12.81
CA ASP A 551 19.57 -16.04 12.56
C ASP A 551 19.31 -16.37 11.08
N LEU A 552 19.95 -15.66 10.15
CA LEU A 552 19.86 -15.93 8.71
C LEU A 552 20.46 -17.30 8.37
N ALA A 553 21.62 -17.66 8.94
CA ALA A 553 22.23 -18.96 8.75
C ALA A 553 21.32 -20.08 9.28
N ARG A 554 20.64 -19.86 10.41
CA ARG A 554 19.62 -20.80 10.93
C ARG A 554 18.43 -20.92 9.98
N ALA A 555 17.96 -19.80 9.45
CA ALA A 555 16.86 -19.74 8.49
C ALA A 555 17.21 -20.52 7.20
N VAL A 556 18.38 -20.28 6.62
CA VAL A 556 18.88 -20.97 5.41
C VAL A 556 19.09 -22.47 5.65
N ARG A 557 19.60 -22.87 6.82
CA ARG A 557 19.68 -24.30 7.21
C ARG A 557 18.31 -24.96 7.28
N GLY A 558 17.25 -24.20 7.59
CA GLY A 558 15.86 -24.68 7.66
C GLY A 558 15.13 -24.78 6.32
N LEU A 559 15.68 -24.24 5.21
CA LEU A 559 15.06 -24.33 3.89
C LEU A 559 15.06 -25.77 3.37
N ALA A 560 13.93 -26.22 2.83
CA ALA A 560 13.80 -27.55 2.25
C ALA A 560 14.66 -27.69 0.98
N ALA A 561 15.18 -28.89 0.71
CA ALA A 561 15.78 -29.18 -0.60
C ALA A 561 14.78 -28.88 -1.74
N GLY A 562 15.25 -28.28 -2.83
CA GLY A 562 14.42 -27.82 -3.94
C GLY A 562 13.85 -26.40 -3.78
N SER A 563 14.00 -25.76 -2.61
CA SER A 563 13.59 -24.37 -2.42
C SER A 563 14.41 -23.43 -3.31
N VAL A 564 13.80 -22.41 -3.89
CA VAL A 564 14.47 -21.38 -4.68
C VAL A 564 14.77 -20.19 -3.76
N PHE A 565 16.01 -19.73 -3.70
CA PHE A 565 16.36 -18.59 -2.87
C PHE A 565 17.57 -17.82 -3.37
N ASN A 566 17.81 -16.64 -2.79
CA ASN A 566 19.08 -15.92 -2.86
C ASN A 566 19.20 -14.96 -1.65
N ILE A 567 20.38 -14.40 -1.46
CA ILE A 567 20.70 -13.44 -0.41
C ILE A 567 21.17 -12.15 -1.08
N VAL A 568 20.48 -11.05 -0.79
CA VAL A 568 20.86 -9.68 -1.14
C VAL A 568 21.45 -9.04 0.10
N LEU A 569 22.65 -8.50 -0.01
CA LEU A 569 23.28 -7.68 1.01
C LEU A 569 23.27 -6.23 0.52
N TYR A 570 23.01 -5.30 1.43
CA TYR A 570 23.04 -3.89 1.07
C TYR A 570 23.67 -3.02 2.15
N GLY A 571 24.45 -2.04 1.68
CA GLY A 571 25.01 -0.95 2.46
C GLY A 571 24.88 0.32 1.63
N SER A 572 26.02 0.95 1.29
CA SER A 572 26.05 2.00 0.25
C SER A 572 25.69 1.45 -1.13
N ASP A 573 26.23 0.28 -1.45
CA ASP A 573 25.95 -0.49 -2.66
C ASP A 573 25.05 -1.69 -2.33
N VAL A 574 24.60 -2.38 -3.37
CA VAL A 574 23.77 -3.58 -3.27
C VAL A 574 24.47 -4.70 -4.01
N TRP A 575 24.62 -5.86 -3.36
CA TRP A 575 25.22 -7.05 -3.95
C TRP A 575 24.44 -8.30 -3.59
N THR A 576 24.69 -9.38 -4.32
CA THR A 576 24.06 -10.67 -4.11
C THR A 576 25.11 -11.72 -3.79
N TRP A 577 24.71 -12.75 -3.05
CA TRP A 577 25.54 -13.95 -2.89
C TRP A 577 25.77 -14.64 -4.23
N GLN A 578 24.71 -14.80 -5.02
CA GLN A 578 24.73 -15.39 -6.36
C GLN A 578 24.10 -14.43 -7.38
N ASP A 579 24.57 -14.44 -8.63
CA ASP A 579 24.03 -13.56 -9.69
C ASP A 579 22.57 -13.86 -10.05
N ARG A 580 22.10 -15.08 -9.75
CA ARG A 580 20.75 -15.57 -10.05
C ARG A 580 20.20 -16.31 -8.85
N LEU A 581 18.89 -16.53 -8.86
CA LEU A 581 18.24 -17.42 -7.90
C LEU A 581 18.82 -18.83 -8.01
N VAL A 582 19.05 -19.46 -6.86
CA VAL A 582 19.59 -20.81 -6.77
C VAL A 582 18.59 -21.77 -6.15
N THR A 583 18.65 -23.03 -6.56
CA THR A 583 17.86 -24.11 -5.98
C THR A 583 18.66 -24.74 -4.84
N MET A 584 18.00 -24.92 -3.70
CA MET A 584 18.60 -25.46 -2.48
C MET A 584 18.93 -26.93 -2.63
N ASP A 585 20.21 -27.26 -2.47
CA ASP A 585 20.75 -28.59 -2.19
C ASP A 585 21.75 -28.51 -1.02
N GLU A 586 22.35 -29.62 -0.63
CA GLU A 586 23.22 -29.66 0.56
C GLU A 586 24.55 -28.91 0.36
N ASP A 587 25.13 -28.93 -0.85
CA ASP A 587 26.37 -28.19 -1.14
C ASP A 587 26.09 -26.68 -1.15
N THR A 588 25.02 -26.27 -1.83
CA THR A 588 24.50 -24.90 -1.86
C THR A 588 24.19 -24.39 -0.45
N ARG A 589 23.64 -25.25 0.43
CA ARG A 589 23.37 -24.91 1.82
C ARG A 589 24.64 -24.58 2.59
N LEU A 590 25.67 -25.42 2.46
CA LEU A 590 26.96 -25.22 3.12
C LEU A 590 27.64 -23.94 2.60
N ASP A 591 27.63 -23.73 1.28
CA ASP A 591 28.22 -22.55 0.65
C ASP A 591 27.50 -21.25 1.06
N ALA A 592 26.17 -21.26 1.13
CA ALA A 592 25.38 -20.12 1.59
C ALA A 592 25.70 -19.75 3.04
N VAL A 593 25.77 -20.77 3.92
CA VAL A 593 26.11 -20.58 5.34
C VAL A 593 27.51 -19.99 5.49
N ARG A 594 28.50 -20.52 4.75
CA ARG A 594 29.87 -19.99 4.77
C ARG A 594 29.94 -18.54 4.27
N PHE A 595 29.15 -18.20 3.26
CA PHE A 595 29.04 -16.83 2.78
C PHE A 595 28.46 -15.90 3.86
N ILE A 596 27.36 -16.31 4.51
CA ILE A 596 26.70 -15.53 5.57
C ILE A 596 27.65 -15.27 6.74
N GLU A 597 28.42 -16.27 7.14
CA GLU A 597 29.36 -16.19 8.27
C GLU A 597 30.58 -15.29 7.96
N ALA A 598 30.82 -14.94 6.70
CA ALA A 598 31.93 -14.10 6.25
C ALA A 598 31.52 -12.64 5.93
N VAL A 599 30.28 -12.25 6.23
CA VAL A 599 29.78 -10.89 5.95
C VAL A 599 30.30 -9.90 6.98
N ASP A 600 30.82 -8.76 6.49
CA ASP A 600 31.26 -7.62 7.29
C ASP A 600 30.36 -6.39 7.07
N ALA A 601 30.23 -5.54 8.09
CA ALA A 601 29.47 -4.30 8.00
C ALA A 601 30.31 -3.13 7.47
N ALA A 602 29.77 -2.40 6.47
CA ALA A 602 30.34 -1.17 5.97
C ALA A 602 29.31 -0.31 5.20
N GLY A 603 29.50 1.02 5.26
CA GLY A 603 28.78 1.97 4.40
C GLY A 603 27.44 2.45 4.94
N GLY A 604 26.66 3.09 4.07
CA GLY A 604 25.33 3.63 4.38
C GLY A 604 24.21 2.61 4.16
N THR A 605 22.98 3.07 3.93
CA THR A 605 21.76 2.23 3.95
C THR A 605 20.92 2.47 2.70
N ASN A 606 21.06 1.62 1.67
CA ASN A 606 20.37 1.72 0.38
C ASN A 606 19.16 0.77 0.24
N ILE A 607 18.13 0.99 1.05
CA ILE A 607 16.90 0.16 1.05
C ILE A 607 16.20 0.18 -0.32
N TYR A 608 16.15 1.34 -0.98
CA TYR A 608 15.54 1.46 -2.31
C TYR A 608 16.21 0.54 -3.34
N GLY A 609 17.55 0.60 -3.42
CA GLY A 609 18.31 -0.21 -4.37
C GLY A 609 18.14 -1.71 -4.11
N ALA A 610 18.09 -2.10 -2.83
CA ALA A 610 17.93 -3.50 -2.42
C ALA A 610 16.57 -4.06 -2.83
N LEU A 611 15.48 -3.31 -2.56
CA LEU A 611 14.13 -3.68 -2.98
C LEU A 611 14.01 -3.71 -4.51
N LYS A 612 14.62 -2.76 -5.21
CA LYS A 612 14.63 -2.77 -6.68
C LYS A 612 15.27 -4.04 -7.24
N LEU A 613 16.46 -4.40 -6.74
CA LEU A 613 17.15 -5.62 -7.15
C LEU A 613 16.35 -6.87 -6.80
N ALA A 614 15.64 -6.86 -5.66
CA ALA A 614 14.77 -7.96 -5.27
C ALA A 614 13.65 -8.23 -6.27
N PHE A 615 12.97 -7.18 -6.75
CA PHE A 615 11.94 -7.32 -7.79
C PHE A 615 12.53 -7.76 -9.14
N GLU A 616 13.73 -7.27 -9.49
CA GLU A 616 14.46 -7.73 -10.69
C GLU A 616 14.79 -9.23 -10.61
N LEU A 617 15.29 -9.72 -9.47
CA LEU A 617 15.57 -11.14 -9.22
C LEU A 617 14.32 -12.01 -9.19
N ALA A 618 13.21 -11.48 -8.68
CA ALA A 618 11.91 -12.16 -8.69
C ALA A 618 11.31 -12.28 -10.10
N GLU A 619 11.97 -11.73 -11.12
CA GLU A 619 11.51 -11.59 -12.50
C GLU A 619 10.17 -10.83 -12.58
N VAL A 620 9.98 -9.85 -11.68
CA VAL A 620 8.83 -8.94 -11.70
C VAL A 620 9.21 -7.76 -12.60
N GLY A 621 8.91 -7.92 -13.88
CA GLY A 621 9.19 -6.91 -14.91
C GLY A 621 8.27 -5.69 -14.85
N ASP A 622 8.62 -4.67 -15.64
CA ASP A 622 7.72 -3.55 -15.96
C ASP A 622 6.60 -3.94 -16.95
N ASP A 623 6.75 -5.10 -17.61
CA ASP A 623 5.80 -5.59 -18.59
C ASP A 623 4.60 -6.25 -17.92
N GLU A 624 3.41 -5.85 -18.39
CA GLU A 624 2.10 -6.25 -17.90
C GLU A 624 1.76 -7.74 -18.01
N ARG A 625 2.62 -8.56 -18.64
CA ARG A 625 2.36 -9.98 -18.89
C ARG A 625 3.37 -10.84 -18.18
N TRP A 626 2.92 -11.55 -17.16
CA TRP A 626 3.71 -12.60 -16.56
C TRP A 626 2.81 -13.59 -15.79
N GLU A 627 3.29 -14.82 -15.61
CA GLU A 627 2.50 -15.93 -15.05
C GLU A 627 2.58 -16.02 -13.52
N GLN A 628 3.78 -15.95 -12.92
CA GLN A 628 4.01 -16.04 -11.47
C GLN A 628 5.47 -15.71 -11.07
N PRO A 629 5.75 -15.15 -9.87
CA PRO A 629 7.10 -14.73 -9.50
C PRO A 629 7.94 -15.91 -9.13
N ARG A 630 9.22 -15.79 -9.46
CA ARG A 630 10.22 -16.78 -9.06
C ARG A 630 10.45 -16.77 -7.55
N ILE A 631 10.07 -15.69 -6.87
CA ILE A 631 10.10 -15.50 -5.43
C ILE A 631 8.73 -15.03 -4.97
N ASP A 632 8.16 -15.68 -3.96
CA ASP A 632 6.87 -15.29 -3.40
C ASP A 632 6.98 -14.59 -2.03
N THR A 633 8.18 -14.58 -1.43
CA THR A 633 8.41 -14.02 -0.09
C THR A 633 9.76 -13.29 -0.02
N ILE A 634 9.76 -12.09 0.55
CA ILE A 634 10.95 -11.29 0.86
C ILE A 634 11.04 -11.10 2.37
N PHE A 635 12.23 -11.28 2.94
CA PHE A 635 12.56 -10.81 4.28
C PHE A 635 13.55 -9.65 4.18
N LEU A 636 13.13 -8.44 4.57
CA LEU A 636 13.98 -7.27 4.66
C LEU A 636 14.38 -7.04 6.12
N LEU A 637 15.68 -7.05 6.39
CA LEU A 637 16.24 -6.72 7.70
C LEU A 637 17.04 -5.42 7.62
N THR A 638 16.83 -4.51 8.58
CA THR A 638 17.60 -3.27 8.74
C THR A 638 17.71 -2.85 10.20
N ASP A 639 18.70 -2.04 10.53
CA ASP A 639 18.78 -1.35 11.82
C ASP A 639 18.62 0.18 11.70
N GLY A 640 18.39 0.70 10.50
CA GLY A 640 18.49 2.13 10.21
C GLY A 640 17.41 2.70 9.30
N ARG A 641 17.54 4.00 9.02
CA ARG A 641 16.74 4.71 8.00
C ARG A 641 17.47 4.70 6.66
N PRO A 642 16.76 4.76 5.51
CA PRO A 642 17.41 4.95 4.22
C PRO A 642 18.33 6.19 4.24
N SER A 643 19.58 6.02 3.83
CA SER A 643 20.59 7.10 3.82
C SER A 643 21.34 7.22 2.49
N MET A 644 21.26 6.20 1.65
CA MET A 644 21.95 6.12 0.36
C MET A 644 20.99 5.74 -0.77
N GLY A 645 21.41 6.03 -2.01
CA GLY A 645 20.67 5.71 -3.22
C GLY A 645 19.91 6.89 -3.82
N VAL A 646 19.15 6.56 -4.86
CA VAL A 646 18.37 7.52 -5.68
C VAL A 646 17.30 8.22 -4.85
N THR A 647 16.71 7.51 -3.89
CA THR A 647 15.75 8.07 -2.94
C THR A 647 16.02 7.53 -1.54
N THR A 648 15.82 8.41 -0.56
CA THR A 648 15.79 8.10 0.86
C THR A 648 14.41 8.43 1.47
N ASP A 649 13.46 8.85 0.63
CA ASP A 649 12.12 9.20 1.06
C ASP A 649 11.26 7.94 1.18
N SER A 650 10.64 7.76 2.36
CA SER A 650 9.87 6.56 2.67
C SER A 650 8.62 6.44 1.81
N ASP A 651 7.96 7.53 1.43
CA ASP A 651 6.77 7.47 0.57
C ASP A 651 7.12 7.10 -0.88
N GLU A 652 8.27 7.56 -1.39
CA GLU A 652 8.77 7.15 -2.71
C GLU A 652 9.13 5.67 -2.76
N ILE A 653 9.76 5.14 -1.70
CA ILE A 653 10.07 3.70 -1.58
C ILE A 653 8.77 2.89 -1.50
N LEU A 654 7.81 3.31 -0.67
CA LEU A 654 6.51 2.66 -0.54
C LEU A 654 5.73 2.69 -1.87
N SER A 655 5.72 3.82 -2.59
CA SER A 655 5.08 3.93 -3.90
C SER A 655 5.70 2.94 -4.90
N PHE A 656 7.04 2.90 -4.97
CA PHE A 656 7.74 1.95 -5.84
C PHE A 656 7.34 0.49 -5.54
N VAL A 657 7.36 0.09 -4.28
CA VAL A 657 7.01 -1.29 -3.89
C VAL A 657 5.54 -1.58 -4.19
N ARG A 658 4.62 -0.67 -3.85
CA ARG A 658 3.18 -0.84 -4.10
C ARG A 658 2.90 -1.03 -5.59
N GLU A 659 3.60 -0.29 -6.45
CA GLU A 659 3.48 -0.42 -7.89
C GLU A 659 4.04 -1.76 -8.40
N ARG A 660 5.26 -2.12 -8.01
CA ARG A 660 5.90 -3.36 -8.47
C ARG A 660 5.19 -4.61 -7.95
N ASN A 661 4.66 -4.54 -6.74
CA ASN A 661 4.00 -5.67 -6.11
C ASN A 661 2.49 -5.73 -6.32
N ALA A 662 1.90 -4.72 -6.99
CA ALA A 662 0.47 -4.62 -7.26
C ALA A 662 -0.11 -5.88 -7.91
N ALA A 663 0.67 -6.57 -8.73
CA ALA A 663 0.31 -7.83 -9.37
C ALA A 663 1.08 -9.05 -8.83
N ALA A 664 2.36 -8.87 -8.47
CA ALA A 664 3.22 -9.98 -8.08
C ALA A 664 2.79 -10.62 -6.75
N GLY A 665 2.23 -9.82 -5.83
CA GLY A 665 1.71 -10.32 -4.56
C GLY A 665 2.75 -11.02 -3.70
N ILE A 666 4.02 -10.62 -3.82
CA ILE A 666 5.13 -11.08 -3.00
C ILE A 666 4.89 -10.62 -1.56
N VAL A 667 4.96 -11.54 -0.60
CA VAL A 667 4.85 -11.17 0.81
C VAL A 667 6.16 -10.56 1.27
N ILE A 668 6.11 -9.36 1.85
CA ILE A 668 7.32 -8.66 2.33
C ILE A 668 7.28 -8.60 3.86
N HIS A 669 8.12 -9.38 4.51
CA HIS A 669 8.36 -9.27 5.94
C HIS A 669 9.47 -8.26 6.22
N THR A 670 9.31 -7.45 7.26
CA THR A 670 10.30 -6.45 7.66
C THR A 670 10.75 -6.68 9.10
N ILE A 671 12.05 -6.61 9.32
CA ILE A 671 12.70 -6.84 10.60
C ILE A 671 13.55 -5.63 10.89
N GLY A 672 13.28 -5.00 12.02
CA GLY A 672 14.00 -3.84 12.51
C GLY A 672 14.79 -4.17 13.77
N LEU A 673 16.11 -3.94 13.80
CA LEU A 673 16.99 -4.31 14.92
C LEU A 673 17.35 -3.17 15.90
N SER A 674 16.86 -1.95 15.69
CA SER A 674 17.28 -0.78 16.50
C SER A 674 16.12 0.18 16.80
N GLY A 675 16.32 1.06 17.78
CA GLY A 675 15.47 2.24 17.99
C GLY A 675 15.64 3.32 16.91
N ALA A 676 16.67 3.24 16.07
CA ALA A 676 16.99 4.21 15.03
C ALA A 676 16.26 3.98 13.69
N GLN A 677 15.68 2.79 13.49
CA GLN A 677 14.99 2.42 12.26
C GLN A 677 13.81 3.33 11.94
N ASP A 678 13.35 3.29 10.68
CA ASP A 678 12.11 3.96 10.26
C ASP A 678 10.90 3.02 10.48
N PRO A 679 10.14 3.15 11.59
CA PRO A 679 8.99 2.29 11.82
C PRO A 679 7.87 2.54 10.82
N TYR A 680 7.75 3.75 10.26
CA TYR A 680 6.74 4.06 9.26
C TYR A 680 7.00 3.28 7.96
N LEU A 681 8.23 3.33 7.46
CA LEU A 681 8.63 2.60 6.26
C LEU A 681 8.50 1.09 6.44
N LEU A 682 9.12 0.53 7.49
CA LEU A 682 9.16 -0.92 7.67
C LEU A 682 7.79 -1.52 7.93
N ARG A 683 6.99 -0.88 8.77
CA ARG A 683 5.64 -1.36 9.05
C ARG A 683 4.73 -1.25 7.83
N SER A 684 4.78 -0.12 7.12
CA SER A 684 3.98 0.06 5.91
C SER A 684 4.37 -0.93 4.81
N LEU A 685 5.67 -1.18 4.61
CA LEU A 685 6.14 -2.23 3.70
C LEU A 685 5.56 -3.61 4.06
N ALA A 686 5.55 -3.97 5.33
CA ALA A 686 4.99 -5.26 5.74
C ALA A 686 3.46 -5.31 5.59
N GLU A 687 2.75 -4.35 6.16
CA GLU A 687 1.29 -4.36 6.20
C GLU A 687 0.66 -4.24 4.80
N GLU A 688 1.23 -3.41 3.92
CA GLU A 688 0.72 -3.21 2.56
C GLU A 688 1.01 -4.38 1.63
N ASN A 689 1.94 -5.27 2.00
CA ASN A 689 2.35 -6.42 1.20
C ASN A 689 2.05 -7.75 1.91
N GLY A 690 1.09 -7.77 2.83
CA GLY A 690 0.61 -8.99 3.50
C GLY A 690 1.62 -9.67 4.44
N GLY A 691 2.74 -9.01 4.73
CA GLY A 691 3.79 -9.52 5.59
C GLY A 691 3.62 -9.17 7.06
N THR A 692 4.74 -9.31 7.79
CA THR A 692 4.80 -9.09 9.23
C THR A 692 5.98 -8.19 9.52
N TYR A 693 5.75 -7.17 10.34
CA TYR A 693 6.78 -6.31 10.90
C TYR A 693 7.18 -6.83 12.29
N ALA A 694 8.48 -7.09 12.47
CA ALA A 694 9.08 -7.43 13.75
C ALA A 694 10.07 -6.34 14.17
N ALA A 695 9.82 -5.69 15.30
CA ALA A 695 10.78 -4.83 15.96
C ALA A 695 11.55 -5.65 17.00
N ARG A 696 12.88 -5.55 17.00
CA ARG A 696 13.78 -6.26 17.90
C ARG A 696 14.53 -5.29 18.80
#